data_AF-A0A8H2WS00-F1
#
_entry.id   AF-A0A8H2WS00-F1
#
_cell.length_a   1.000
_cell.length_b   1.000
_cell.length_c   1.000
_cell.angle_alpha   90.00
_cell.angle_beta   90.00
_cell.angle_gamma   90.00
#
_symmetry.space_group_name_H-M   'P 1'
#
loop_
_entity.id
_entity.type
_entity.pdbx_description
1 polymer ?
#
loop_
_entity_poly.entity_id
_entity_poly.type
_entity_poly.pdbx_seq_one_letter_code
_entity_poly.pdbx_strand_id
1 'polypeptide(L)'
;MRFTISTVITFVSMGLLALAHPGDDHDGSDMLAPSELAARELAADRRAELVRNCGPQIAAFEAERRAKRNAMMKRATSTDTAAAPKYSTIQNTTCVTAPEVTEGPYYINNEYYRTDLRETQSGVKLVLDIGVMNTRTCTPLPAALVELWACNATGAYGGFTTSSRLSDKFTWLRGGSETNANGVVELTTVYPGFYTGRTIHIHTMIHTGWTKSANGTIVSKSGSLRHIGQLFFQETLNDQVLALSPYTSTNQRRTLNAQDGIYAQQNSRGFNGVVATELLGSTVSAGILLAGEYEIEGQRFSKDRWSNTPNTILSKVPRRLHLQQGHPISTLRALIESHFTGFSYLNSLSPIVTTKQNFDDLGFGPDHPGRNKTDTYYLNEKTVLRTHTSAHEVDVFNAGERKWLLTADVYRRDEIDRSHYPVFHQMEGARVWGATDRDMAELAAENIERAKELKAADIIIEDDTRVGPQNPYQPEHNEEYAALVATNLKHSLNSMILKLFGGRTRGDPLKVRWIEAEFPWTTPSYEVEVWFQGKWLEILGCGVVKEPTLIRGGVQNSIAWAFGLGLERIAMVLYSIPDIRLFWTTDPRFANQFMPGKISTFQPFSKYPICYKDISFWKSENFHENDLCDVIREVASDLVEDIMLTDTFTHPQTGKTSLCYRLNYRSMERSLTNEEVNSLHEIIQKRAASQLGIKIR
;
A
#
# COMPACT_ATOMS: atom_id res chain seq x y z
N MET A 1 36.19 48.21 11.23
CA MET A 1 36.56 48.30 9.79
C MET A 1 36.72 46.88 9.28
N ARG A 2 35.99 46.34 8.31
CA ARG A 2 34.97 46.84 7.37
C ARG A 2 33.96 45.70 7.16
N PHE A 3 32.67 46.01 7.24
CA PHE A 3 31.58 45.18 6.72
C PHE A 3 31.55 45.34 5.20
N THR A 4 31.45 44.23 4.47
CA THR A 4 31.15 44.24 3.03
C THR A 4 29.71 43.79 2.85
N ILE A 5 28.85 44.75 2.52
CA ILE A 5 27.45 44.56 2.16
C ILE A 5 27.44 43.95 0.76
N SER A 6 26.98 42.70 0.62
CA SER A 6 26.67 42.12 -0.68
C SER A 6 25.19 42.32 -0.96
N THR A 7 24.91 43.20 -1.91
CA THR A 7 23.59 43.57 -2.41
C THR A 7 22.82 42.32 -2.87
N VAL A 8 21.73 41.98 -2.16
CA VAL A 8 20.73 41.03 -2.65
C VAL A 8 19.95 41.74 -3.75
N ILE A 9 20.25 41.41 -5.00
CA ILE A 9 19.45 41.81 -6.16
C ILE A 9 18.19 40.95 -6.14
N THR A 10 17.07 41.53 -5.70
CA THR A 10 15.74 40.96 -5.87
C THR A 10 15.43 40.94 -7.37
N PHE A 11 15.49 39.76 -8.00
CA PHE A 11 14.96 39.58 -9.35
C PHE A 11 13.44 39.74 -9.28
N VAL A 12 12.94 40.93 -9.64
CA VAL A 12 11.54 41.10 -10.05
C VAL A 12 11.41 40.41 -11.40
N SER A 13 10.81 39.23 -11.43
CA SER A 13 10.41 38.56 -12.66
C SER A 13 9.32 39.40 -13.33
N MET A 14 9.72 40.30 -14.23
CA MET A 14 8.81 40.84 -15.22
C MET A 14 8.30 39.67 -16.07
N GLY A 15 7.03 39.31 -15.89
CA GLY A 15 6.36 38.32 -16.73
C GLY A 15 6.46 38.76 -18.18
N LEU A 16 7.17 37.96 -18.99
CA LEU A 16 7.12 38.06 -20.44
C LEU A 16 5.69 37.69 -20.87
N LEU A 17 4.93 38.70 -21.31
CA LEU A 17 3.72 38.52 -22.10
C LEU A 17 4.08 37.69 -23.34
N ALA A 18 3.72 36.40 -23.32
CA ALA A 18 3.73 35.58 -24.52
C ALA A 18 2.64 36.10 -25.46
N LEU A 19 3.06 36.89 -26.45
CA LEU A 19 2.23 37.32 -27.57
C LEU A 19 1.88 36.10 -28.42
N ALA A 20 0.70 35.54 -28.19
CA ALA A 20 0.04 34.64 -29.11
C ALA A 20 -1.39 35.15 -29.36
N HIS A 21 -1.54 36.12 -30.26
CA HIS A 21 -2.85 36.44 -30.85
C HIS A 21 -2.67 37.03 -32.25
N PRO A 22 -3.40 36.50 -33.25
CA PRO A 22 -4.01 37.30 -34.29
C PRO A 22 -5.54 37.24 -34.07
N GLY A 23 -6.10 38.32 -33.56
CA GLY A 23 -7.52 38.45 -33.28
C GLY A 23 -7.79 39.81 -32.65
N ASP A 24 -7.99 40.82 -33.49
CA ASP A 24 -8.41 42.16 -33.11
C ASP A 24 -9.76 42.15 -32.37
N ASP A 25 -9.93 43.16 -31.51
CA ASP A 25 -11.16 43.60 -30.81
C ASP A 25 -11.58 42.85 -29.53
N HIS A 26 -10.75 42.95 -28.49
CA HIS A 26 -11.25 42.99 -27.12
C HIS A 26 -10.83 44.30 -26.45
N ASP A 27 -11.80 45.16 -26.15
CA ASP A 27 -11.64 46.35 -25.31
C ASP A 27 -10.99 45.95 -23.98
N GLY A 28 -9.94 46.67 -23.58
CA GLY A 28 -9.07 46.37 -22.43
C GLY A 28 -9.73 46.55 -21.06
N SER A 29 -11.07 46.48 -21.00
CA SER A 29 -11.88 46.65 -19.78
C SER A 29 -12.12 45.33 -19.01
N ASP A 30 -11.75 44.18 -19.56
CA ASP A 30 -11.93 42.85 -18.92
C ASP A 30 -10.62 42.19 -18.42
N MET A 31 -9.46 42.83 -18.54
CA MET A 31 -8.22 42.30 -17.96
C MET A 31 -8.04 42.73 -16.50
N LEU A 32 -7.84 41.75 -15.61
CA LEU A 32 -7.56 41.99 -14.19
C LEU A 32 -6.38 42.94 -14.02
N ALA A 33 -6.50 43.91 -13.11
CA ALA A 33 -5.42 44.84 -12.83
C ALA A 33 -4.15 44.08 -12.35
N PRO A 34 -2.93 44.51 -12.72
CA PRO A 34 -1.68 43.85 -12.31
C PRO A 34 -1.53 43.68 -10.79
N SER A 35 -2.08 44.60 -10.01
CA SER A 35 -2.12 44.51 -8.54
C SER A 35 -3.03 43.39 -8.04
N GLU A 36 -4.14 43.11 -8.74
CA GLU A 36 -5.05 42.01 -8.41
C GLU A 36 -4.45 40.66 -8.80
N LEU A 37 -3.74 40.58 -9.93
CA LEU A 37 -2.94 39.42 -10.32
C LEU A 37 -1.87 39.09 -9.27
N ALA A 38 -1.07 40.06 -8.85
CA ALA A 38 -0.05 39.87 -7.81
C ALA A 38 -0.66 39.47 -6.45
N ALA A 39 -1.81 40.04 -6.08
CA ALA A 39 -2.51 39.66 -4.86
C ALA A 39 -3.06 38.23 -4.90
N ARG A 40 -3.58 37.81 -6.06
CA ARG A 40 -4.02 36.42 -6.29
C ARG A 40 -2.85 35.45 -6.26
N GLU A 41 -1.73 35.79 -6.89
CA GLU A 41 -0.50 34.99 -6.90
C GLU A 41 0.05 34.80 -5.48
N LEU A 42 0.14 35.87 -4.67
CA LEU A 42 0.53 35.78 -3.27
C LEU A 42 -0.46 34.97 -2.40
N ALA A 43 -1.76 35.06 -2.71
CA ALA A 43 -2.76 34.25 -2.04
C ALA A 43 -2.68 32.77 -2.42
N ALA A 44 -2.37 32.47 -3.68
CA ALA A 44 -2.12 31.12 -4.19
C ALA A 44 -0.87 30.52 -3.55
N ASP A 45 0.20 31.30 -3.42
CA ASP A 45 1.45 30.90 -2.77
C ASP A 45 1.24 30.51 -1.30
N ARG A 46 0.47 31.31 -0.56
CA ARG A 46 0.07 30.98 0.82
C ARG A 46 -0.78 29.72 0.90
N ARG A 47 -1.67 29.47 -0.07
CA ARG A 47 -2.48 28.24 -0.10
C ARG A 47 -1.62 27.01 -0.38
N ALA A 48 -0.65 27.12 -1.29
CA ALA A 48 0.25 26.05 -1.68
C ALA A 48 1.14 25.56 -0.52
N GLU A 49 1.64 26.47 0.31
CA GLU A 49 2.42 26.12 1.50
C GLU A 49 1.62 25.34 2.54
N LEU A 50 0.33 25.67 2.71
CA LEU A 50 -0.57 25.02 3.67
C LEU A 50 -0.97 23.59 3.26
N VAL A 51 -1.01 23.28 1.96
CA VAL A 51 -1.36 21.93 1.44
C VAL A 51 -0.43 20.84 2.02
N ARG A 52 0.85 21.16 2.24
CA ARG A 52 1.85 20.23 2.78
C ARG A 52 1.49 19.72 4.19
N ASN A 53 0.65 20.44 4.92
CA ASN A 53 0.28 20.11 6.31
C ASN A 53 -0.92 19.16 6.42
N CYS A 54 -1.59 18.80 5.31
CA CYS A 54 -2.85 18.05 5.33
C CYS A 54 -2.72 16.52 5.15
N GLY A 55 -1.51 15.98 5.02
CA GLY A 55 -1.25 14.56 4.74
C GLY A 55 -2.03 13.52 5.57
N PRO A 56 -2.10 13.65 6.91
CA PRO A 56 -2.75 12.67 7.79
C PRO A 56 -4.27 12.56 7.60
N GLN A 57 -4.96 13.69 7.42
CA GLN A 57 -6.41 13.72 7.24
C GLN A 57 -6.81 13.14 5.88
N ILE A 58 -5.96 13.30 4.86
CA ILE A 58 -6.21 12.76 3.53
C ILE A 58 -6.21 11.22 3.55
N ALA A 59 -5.30 10.60 4.31
CA ALA A 59 -5.29 9.14 4.50
C ALA A 59 -6.58 8.60 5.14
N ALA A 60 -7.27 9.41 5.95
CA ALA A 60 -8.57 9.05 6.53
C ALA A 60 -9.72 9.08 5.52
N PHE A 61 -9.67 9.96 4.51
CA PHE A 61 -10.68 10.01 3.45
C PHE A 61 -10.53 8.87 2.42
N GLU A 62 -9.32 8.36 2.22
CA GLU A 62 -9.03 7.20 1.35
C GLU A 62 -9.74 5.92 1.82
N ALA A 63 -9.83 5.75 3.12
CA ALA A 63 -10.44 4.57 3.72
C ALA A 63 -11.98 4.64 3.74
N GLU A 64 -12.59 5.82 3.76
CA GLU A 64 -14.04 5.94 3.49
C GLU A 64 -14.42 5.77 2.00
N ARG A 65 -13.43 5.65 1.10
CA ARG A 65 -13.57 5.58 -0.37
C ARG A 65 -13.51 4.19 -1.00
N ARG A 66 -12.68 3.27 -0.49
CA ARG A 66 -12.73 1.84 -0.89
C ARG A 66 -14.11 1.26 -0.57
N ALA A 67 -14.65 1.88 0.45
CA ALA A 67 -16.00 1.93 0.88
C ALA A 67 -16.92 2.53 -0.15
N LYS A 68 -18.20 2.19 -0.26
CA LYS A 68 -19.07 2.66 -1.35
C LYS A 68 -18.69 2.12 -2.75
N ARG A 69 -17.40 1.95 -3.12
CA ARG A 69 -16.95 1.34 -4.40
C ARG A 69 -17.40 -0.12 -4.51
N ASN A 70 -17.26 -0.91 -3.44
CA ASN A 70 -17.73 -2.30 -3.40
C ASN A 70 -19.27 -2.42 -3.42
N ALA A 71 -20.00 -1.37 -3.03
CA ALA A 71 -21.46 -1.35 -3.10
C ALA A 71 -22.00 -1.05 -4.51
N MET A 72 -21.22 -0.35 -5.36
CA MET A 72 -21.67 0.10 -6.67
C MET A 72 -21.42 -0.91 -7.80
N MET A 73 -20.42 -1.79 -7.66
CA MET A 73 -20.15 -2.90 -8.61
C MET A 73 -21.24 -3.98 -8.62
N LYS A 74 -22.11 -4.05 -7.61
CA LYS A 74 -23.19 -5.06 -7.50
C LYS A 74 -24.47 -4.77 -8.30
N ARG A 75 -24.53 -3.69 -9.09
CA ARG A 75 -25.73 -3.32 -9.87
C ARG A 75 -25.62 -3.46 -11.39
N ALA A 76 -24.49 -3.92 -11.93
CA ALA A 76 -24.31 -4.08 -13.37
C ALA A 76 -24.42 -5.57 -13.79
N THR A 77 -25.63 -6.08 -13.86
CA THR A 77 -25.95 -7.31 -14.61
C THR A 77 -26.77 -6.93 -15.84
N SER A 78 -26.09 -6.71 -16.98
CA SER A 78 -26.53 -7.07 -18.34
C SER A 78 -25.70 -6.33 -19.39
N THR A 79 -25.08 -7.11 -20.29
CA THR A 79 -24.74 -6.81 -21.71
C THR A 79 -24.03 -5.50 -22.06
N ASP A 80 -22.83 -5.66 -22.65
CA ASP A 80 -22.14 -4.73 -23.55
C ASP A 80 -22.33 -3.23 -23.27
N THR A 81 -21.51 -2.69 -22.37
CA THR A 81 -20.79 -1.42 -22.53
C THR A 81 -19.95 -1.22 -21.27
N ALA A 82 -18.63 -1.04 -21.43
CA ALA A 82 -17.71 -0.79 -20.32
C ALA A 82 -18.11 0.51 -19.57
N ALA A 83 -18.87 0.36 -18.49
CA ALA A 83 -19.14 1.44 -17.57
C ALA A 83 -17.85 1.74 -16.78
N ALA A 84 -17.33 2.95 -16.97
CA ALA A 84 -16.16 3.43 -16.24
C ALA A 84 -16.46 3.47 -14.73
N PRO A 85 -15.50 3.18 -13.84
CA PRO A 85 -15.70 3.24 -12.41
C PRO A 85 -16.04 4.68 -12.02
N LYS A 86 -17.09 4.83 -11.20
CA LYS A 86 -17.45 6.11 -10.60
C LYS A 86 -16.75 6.31 -9.26
N TYR A 87 -16.20 7.49 -8.98
CA TYR A 87 -15.61 7.76 -7.67
C TYR A 87 -16.24 8.96 -6.96
N SER A 88 -16.36 8.85 -5.64
CA SER A 88 -17.15 9.78 -4.82
C SER A 88 -16.35 10.51 -3.73
N THR A 89 -15.00 10.46 -3.77
CA THR A 89 -14.07 11.05 -2.80
C THR A 89 -12.68 11.34 -3.44
N ILE A 90 -11.77 12.09 -2.76
CA ILE A 90 -10.52 12.67 -3.33
C ILE A 90 -9.40 11.62 -3.38
N GLN A 91 -8.62 11.50 -4.47
CA GLN A 91 -7.50 10.54 -4.56
C GLN A 91 -6.20 11.24 -4.12
N ASN A 92 -5.40 10.60 -3.27
CA ASN A 92 -4.19 11.19 -2.65
C ASN A 92 -2.87 10.88 -3.36
N THR A 93 -2.95 10.42 -4.60
CA THR A 93 -1.79 9.96 -5.39
C THR A 93 -1.86 10.52 -6.80
N THR A 94 -2.60 11.61 -6.94
CA THR A 94 -2.94 12.26 -8.19
C THR A 94 -2.38 13.68 -8.13
N CYS A 95 -2.11 14.24 -9.30
CA CYS A 95 -1.62 15.60 -9.44
C CYS A 95 -2.30 16.60 -8.49
N VAL A 96 -1.49 17.37 -7.76
CA VAL A 96 -1.98 18.53 -7.01
C VAL A 96 -1.82 19.73 -7.92
N THR A 97 -2.93 20.32 -8.35
CA THR A 97 -2.92 21.56 -9.13
C THR A 97 -2.55 22.72 -8.22
N ALA A 98 -1.25 22.94 -8.05
CA ALA A 98 -0.66 24.15 -7.49
C ALA A 98 0.70 24.34 -8.17
N PRO A 99 1.24 25.56 -8.33
CA PRO A 99 0.58 26.84 -8.08
C PRO A 99 -0.58 27.11 -9.05
N GLU A 100 -1.26 28.24 -8.90
CA GLU A 100 -2.25 28.68 -9.88
C GLU A 100 -1.60 29.04 -11.21
N VAL A 101 -2.34 28.79 -12.29
CA VAL A 101 -1.95 29.16 -13.65
C VAL A 101 -3.05 30.03 -14.28
N THR A 102 -3.04 30.18 -15.60
CA THR A 102 -3.99 31.00 -16.35
C THR A 102 -5.26 30.24 -16.75
N GLU A 103 -6.37 30.97 -16.84
CA GLU A 103 -7.62 30.50 -17.47
C GLU A 103 -7.47 30.34 -18.99
N GLY A 104 -6.49 31.03 -19.59
CA GLY A 104 -6.26 31.00 -21.03
C GLY A 104 -7.34 31.71 -21.84
N PRO A 105 -7.16 31.84 -23.17
CA PRO A 105 -7.99 32.69 -24.02
C PRO A 105 -9.38 32.10 -24.34
N TYR A 106 -9.64 30.87 -23.91
CA TYR A 106 -10.86 30.12 -24.25
C TYR A 106 -11.81 29.90 -23.06
N TYR A 107 -11.60 30.62 -21.95
CA TYR A 107 -12.56 30.62 -20.85
C TYR A 107 -13.84 31.36 -21.26
N ILE A 108 -15.00 30.85 -20.84
CA ILE A 108 -16.31 31.44 -21.13
C ILE A 108 -17.10 31.50 -19.83
N ASN A 109 -17.75 32.63 -19.61
CA ASN A 109 -18.67 32.85 -18.51
C ASN A 109 -20.02 32.18 -18.76
N ASN A 110 -20.66 31.69 -17.70
CA ASN A 110 -22.00 31.08 -17.68
C ASN A 110 -22.08 29.70 -18.33
N GLU A 111 -21.10 28.84 -18.04
CA GLU A 111 -21.08 27.46 -18.48
C GLU A 111 -22.26 26.62 -17.94
N TYR A 112 -22.52 25.48 -18.57
CA TYR A 112 -23.56 24.58 -18.10
C TYR A 112 -23.15 23.79 -16.86
N TYR A 113 -24.10 23.64 -15.94
CA TYR A 113 -24.00 22.69 -14.84
C TYR A 113 -24.29 21.27 -15.33
N ARG A 114 -23.26 20.44 -15.49
CA ARG A 114 -23.34 19.07 -16.03
C ARG A 114 -22.14 18.20 -15.65
N THR A 115 -22.33 16.89 -15.67
CA THR A 115 -21.29 15.90 -15.35
C THR A 115 -20.75 15.15 -16.56
N ASP A 116 -21.41 15.22 -17.72
CA ASP A 116 -20.87 14.71 -18.99
C ASP A 116 -20.67 15.90 -19.93
N LEU A 117 -19.41 16.15 -20.28
CA LEU A 117 -19.00 17.31 -21.06
C LEU A 117 -18.95 16.99 -22.56
N ARG A 118 -19.04 15.73 -22.98
CA ARG A 118 -18.67 15.32 -24.35
C ARG A 118 -19.62 15.82 -25.43
N GLU A 119 -20.92 15.87 -25.12
CA GLU A 119 -21.99 16.03 -26.11
C GLU A 119 -21.79 15.09 -27.32
N THR A 120 -21.50 15.64 -28.50
CA THR A 120 -21.30 14.91 -29.76
C THR A 120 -19.83 14.67 -30.12
N GLN A 121 -18.88 15.04 -29.26
CA GLN A 121 -17.46 14.91 -29.56
C GLN A 121 -16.97 13.46 -29.46
N SER A 122 -16.34 12.99 -30.53
CA SER A 122 -15.64 11.70 -30.58
C SER A 122 -14.24 11.80 -30.00
N GLY A 123 -13.78 10.74 -29.34
CA GLY A 123 -12.45 10.63 -28.73
C GLY A 123 -12.37 9.48 -27.73
N VAL A 124 -11.18 9.24 -27.18
CA VAL A 124 -10.98 8.28 -26.10
C VAL A 124 -11.74 8.79 -24.88
N LYS A 125 -12.64 7.96 -24.32
CA LYS A 125 -13.40 8.30 -23.12
C LYS A 125 -12.46 8.51 -21.95
N LEU A 126 -12.59 9.65 -21.28
CA LEU A 126 -11.86 10.00 -20.06
C LEU A 126 -12.85 10.27 -18.93
N VAL A 127 -12.64 9.61 -17.80
CA VAL A 127 -13.40 9.88 -16.57
C VAL A 127 -12.45 10.49 -15.54
N LEU A 128 -12.85 11.65 -15.02
CA LEU A 128 -12.08 12.46 -14.10
C LEU A 128 -12.76 12.48 -12.74
N ASP A 129 -12.04 12.05 -11.71
CA ASP A 129 -12.47 12.25 -10.32
C ASP A 129 -11.63 13.35 -9.70
N ILE A 130 -12.27 14.49 -9.47
CA ILE A 130 -11.59 15.68 -8.97
C ILE A 130 -11.97 15.89 -7.52
N GLY A 131 -10.93 16.03 -6.70
CA GLY A 131 -11.07 16.31 -5.30
C GLY A 131 -10.74 17.73 -4.91
N VAL A 132 -11.62 18.33 -4.11
CA VAL A 132 -11.44 19.68 -3.58
C VAL A 132 -11.35 19.63 -2.07
N MET A 133 -10.21 20.09 -1.54
CA MET A 133 -9.93 20.13 -0.12
C MET A 133 -9.74 21.59 0.33
N ASN A 134 -10.24 21.90 1.52
CA ASN A 134 -9.92 23.14 2.20
C ASN A 134 -8.52 23.04 2.81
N THR A 135 -7.57 23.80 2.26
CA THR A 135 -6.15 23.73 2.67
C THR A 135 -5.87 24.33 4.04
N ARG A 136 -6.84 25.04 4.66
CA ARG A 136 -6.71 25.55 6.04
C ARG A 136 -7.17 24.55 7.08
N THR A 137 -8.25 23.82 6.79
CA THR A 137 -8.85 22.85 7.72
C THR A 137 -8.43 21.42 7.42
N CYS A 138 -7.83 21.17 6.26
CA CYS A 138 -7.48 19.83 5.78
C CYS A 138 -8.68 18.88 5.69
N THR A 139 -9.87 19.44 5.40
CA THR A 139 -11.11 18.69 5.22
C THR A 139 -11.63 18.84 3.79
N PRO A 140 -12.37 17.85 3.26
CA PRO A 140 -13.03 17.98 1.98
C PRO A 140 -13.94 19.19 1.95
N LEU A 141 -14.01 19.84 0.80
CA LEU A 141 -14.80 21.04 0.61
C LEU A 141 -16.06 20.67 -0.19
N PRO A 142 -17.20 20.41 0.48
CA PRO A 142 -18.45 20.13 -0.20
C PRO A 142 -19.03 21.38 -0.85
N ALA A 143 -19.90 21.19 -1.85
CA ALA A 143 -20.57 22.25 -2.60
C ALA A 143 -19.61 23.25 -3.27
N ALA A 144 -18.35 22.84 -3.50
CA ALA A 144 -17.43 23.57 -4.35
C ALA A 144 -17.73 23.22 -5.81
N LEU A 145 -17.91 24.21 -6.66
CA LEU A 145 -18.07 23.99 -8.08
C LEU A 145 -16.71 23.74 -8.71
N VAL A 146 -16.61 22.66 -9.50
CA VAL A 146 -15.46 22.33 -10.32
C VAL A 146 -15.86 22.48 -11.77
N GLU A 147 -15.23 23.45 -12.45
CA GLU A 147 -15.45 23.73 -13.86
C GLU A 147 -14.27 23.22 -14.68
N LEU A 148 -14.55 22.58 -15.82
CA LEU A 148 -13.54 22.13 -16.76
C LEU A 148 -13.81 22.69 -18.16
N TRP A 149 -12.74 22.93 -18.91
CA TRP A 149 -12.80 23.12 -20.35
C TRP A 149 -11.54 22.57 -21.02
N ALA A 150 -11.70 22.01 -22.21
CA ALA A 150 -10.60 21.50 -23.01
C ALA A 150 -10.92 21.54 -24.51
N CYS A 151 -9.90 21.41 -25.34
CA CYS A 151 -10.10 21.21 -26.76
C CYS A 151 -10.56 19.77 -27.07
N ASN A 152 -11.19 19.59 -28.22
CA ASN A 152 -11.47 18.26 -28.75
C ASN A 152 -10.21 17.58 -29.30
N ALA A 153 -10.38 16.36 -29.83
CA ALA A 153 -9.29 15.54 -30.36
C ALA A 153 -8.45 16.23 -31.45
N THR A 154 -8.99 17.21 -32.18
CA THR A 154 -8.29 17.93 -33.26
C THR A 154 -7.81 19.33 -32.85
N GLY A 155 -7.99 19.72 -31.59
CA GLY A 155 -7.47 20.98 -31.05
C GLY A 155 -8.43 22.17 -31.11
N ALA A 156 -9.70 21.98 -31.47
CA ALA A 156 -10.70 23.04 -31.44
C ALA A 156 -11.34 23.18 -30.05
N TYR A 157 -11.70 24.40 -29.64
CA TYR A 157 -12.44 24.67 -28.40
C TYR A 157 -13.93 24.89 -28.68
N GLY A 158 -14.79 24.20 -27.92
CA GLY A 158 -16.22 24.48 -27.88
C GLY A 158 -16.43 25.93 -27.42
N GLY A 159 -17.42 26.59 -28.01
CA GLY A 159 -17.72 28.01 -27.76
C GLY A 159 -16.99 28.98 -28.68
N PHE A 160 -16.16 28.48 -29.60
CA PHE A 160 -15.39 29.31 -30.53
C PHE A 160 -15.53 28.80 -31.97
N THR A 161 -15.56 29.72 -32.93
CA THR A 161 -15.51 29.40 -34.36
C THR A 161 -14.07 29.06 -34.80
N THR A 162 -13.91 28.62 -36.05
CA THR A 162 -12.58 28.41 -36.67
C THR A 162 -11.71 29.68 -36.73
N SER A 163 -12.30 30.87 -36.55
CA SER A 163 -11.60 32.15 -36.42
C SER A 163 -11.37 32.59 -34.97
N SER A 164 -11.53 31.69 -33.99
CA SER A 164 -11.41 31.97 -32.55
C SER A 164 -12.36 33.05 -32.03
N ARG A 165 -13.48 33.29 -32.73
CA ARG A 165 -14.53 34.20 -32.26
C ARG A 165 -15.51 33.45 -31.37
N LEU A 166 -15.89 34.08 -30.25
CA LEU A 166 -16.89 33.54 -29.33
C LEU A 166 -18.20 33.25 -30.07
N SER A 167 -18.77 32.07 -29.84
CA SER A 167 -20.03 31.60 -30.42
C SER A 167 -20.76 30.70 -29.44
N ASP A 168 -22.07 30.90 -29.33
CA ASP A 168 -22.99 30.06 -28.55
C ASP A 168 -23.38 28.75 -29.24
N LYS A 169 -22.92 28.52 -30.48
CA LYS A 169 -23.32 27.36 -31.30
C LYS A 169 -22.79 26.03 -30.79
N PHE A 170 -21.75 26.04 -29.96
CA PHE A 170 -21.03 24.85 -29.55
C PHE A 170 -20.72 24.91 -28.06
N THR A 171 -21.16 23.93 -27.29
CA THR A 171 -20.96 23.94 -25.83
C THR A 171 -20.28 22.68 -25.31
N TRP A 172 -19.76 21.84 -26.19
CA TRP A 172 -19.06 20.60 -25.84
C TRP A 172 -17.70 20.84 -25.16
N LEU A 173 -17.27 19.84 -24.41
CA LEU A 173 -16.04 19.73 -23.61
C LEU A 173 -15.80 20.88 -22.64
N ARG A 174 -16.89 21.49 -22.15
CA ARG A 174 -16.89 22.54 -21.14
C ARG A 174 -18.08 22.43 -20.19
N GLY A 175 -17.91 22.85 -18.95
CA GLY A 175 -18.95 22.78 -17.92
C GLY A 175 -18.44 22.27 -16.59
N GLY A 176 -19.32 22.17 -15.61
CA GLY A 176 -18.92 21.79 -14.26
C GLY A 176 -20.05 21.26 -13.40
N SER A 177 -19.68 20.67 -12.28
CA SER A 177 -20.63 20.22 -11.28
C SER A 177 -20.04 20.39 -9.88
N GLU A 178 -20.90 20.35 -8.87
CA GLU A 178 -20.46 20.58 -7.49
C GLU A 178 -19.86 19.32 -6.87
N THR A 179 -18.95 19.53 -5.95
CA THR A 179 -18.46 18.48 -5.08
C THR A 179 -19.55 18.03 -4.10
N ASN A 180 -19.62 16.72 -3.91
CA ASN A 180 -20.53 16.13 -2.94
C ASN A 180 -20.07 16.40 -1.48
N ALA A 181 -20.78 15.85 -0.49
CA ALA A 181 -20.46 15.97 0.94
C ALA A 181 -19.00 15.60 1.30
N ASN A 182 -18.35 14.80 0.46
CA ASN A 182 -16.97 14.36 0.62
C ASN A 182 -15.98 15.15 -0.27
N GLY A 183 -16.37 16.32 -0.75
CA GLY A 183 -15.51 17.20 -1.54
C GLY A 183 -15.12 16.67 -2.91
N VAL A 184 -15.93 15.80 -3.53
CA VAL A 184 -15.64 15.24 -4.86
C VAL A 184 -16.73 15.34 -5.89
N VAL A 185 -16.26 15.58 -7.10
CA VAL A 185 -17.02 15.55 -8.34
C VAL A 185 -16.41 14.51 -9.29
N GLU A 186 -17.27 13.89 -10.07
CA GLU A 186 -16.88 13.08 -11.21
C GLU A 186 -17.38 13.75 -12.48
N LEU A 187 -16.48 13.90 -13.45
CA LEU A 187 -16.77 14.51 -14.74
C LEU A 187 -16.33 13.55 -15.86
N THR A 188 -17.20 13.31 -16.83
CA THR A 188 -16.89 12.54 -18.04
C THR A 188 -16.58 13.50 -19.18
N THR A 189 -15.47 13.25 -19.87
CA THR A 189 -15.03 14.03 -21.03
C THR A 189 -14.34 13.11 -22.05
N VAL A 190 -13.75 13.66 -23.10
CA VAL A 190 -12.79 12.94 -23.95
C VAL A 190 -11.36 13.32 -23.56
N TYR A 191 -10.41 12.42 -23.77
CA TYR A 191 -9.00 12.75 -23.72
C TYR A 191 -8.73 13.89 -24.73
N PRO A 192 -8.17 15.03 -24.34
CA PRO A 192 -8.08 16.18 -25.22
C PRO A 192 -7.02 16.00 -26.31
N GLY A 193 -7.18 16.73 -27.41
CA GLY A 193 -6.10 16.93 -28.38
C GLY A 193 -5.14 18.02 -27.91
N PHE A 194 -4.49 18.69 -28.87
CA PHE A 194 -3.63 19.85 -28.60
C PHE A 194 -3.88 20.93 -29.65
N TYR A 195 -3.54 22.17 -29.30
CA TYR A 195 -3.57 23.31 -30.22
C TYR A 195 -2.21 24.01 -30.23
N THR A 196 -1.98 24.84 -31.26
CA THR A 196 -0.68 25.47 -31.48
C THR A 196 -0.12 26.15 -30.23
N GLY A 197 1.11 25.78 -29.87
CA GLY A 197 1.87 26.36 -28.76
C GLY A 197 1.63 25.75 -27.38
N ARG A 198 0.74 24.76 -27.25
CA ARG A 198 0.41 24.13 -25.96
C ARG A 198 0.46 22.61 -26.05
N THR A 199 0.87 21.96 -24.94
CA THR A 199 0.79 20.50 -24.80
C THR A 199 -0.66 20.05 -24.57
N ILE A 200 -0.92 18.75 -24.46
CA ILE A 200 -2.24 18.20 -24.13
C ILE A 200 -2.59 18.55 -22.67
N HIS A 201 -3.71 19.24 -22.45
CA HIS A 201 -4.14 19.68 -21.13
C HIS A 201 -5.66 19.82 -21.00
N ILE A 202 -6.14 19.84 -19.76
CA ILE A 202 -7.52 20.21 -19.38
C ILE A 202 -7.43 21.36 -18.39
N HIS A 203 -8.19 22.43 -18.62
CA HIS A 203 -8.30 23.51 -17.66
C HIS A 203 -9.27 23.14 -16.54
N THR A 204 -9.00 23.61 -15.32
CA THR A 204 -9.87 23.45 -14.16
C THR A 204 -9.99 24.73 -13.35
N MET A 205 -11.20 25.01 -12.85
CA MET A 205 -11.48 26.16 -11.99
C MET A 205 -12.37 25.76 -10.82
N ILE A 206 -12.07 26.27 -9.62
CA ILE A 206 -12.77 25.92 -8.38
C ILE A 206 -13.45 27.16 -7.78
N HIS A 207 -14.76 27.09 -7.56
CA HIS A 207 -15.56 28.16 -6.96
C HIS A 207 -16.28 27.72 -5.68
N THR A 208 -16.50 28.64 -4.75
CA THR A 208 -17.36 28.44 -3.56
C THR A 208 -18.45 29.50 -3.52
N GLY A 209 -19.63 29.18 -3.00
CA GLY A 209 -20.75 30.15 -2.91
C GLY A 209 -21.35 30.51 -4.27
N TRP A 210 -21.16 29.65 -5.27
CA TRP A 210 -21.70 29.75 -6.62
C TRP A 210 -23.23 29.50 -6.62
N THR A 211 -23.92 29.92 -7.68
CA THR A 211 -25.35 29.64 -7.86
C THR A 211 -25.65 29.14 -9.28
N LYS A 212 -26.72 28.35 -9.39
CA LYS A 212 -27.26 27.85 -10.67
C LYS A 212 -28.44 28.70 -11.12
N SER A 213 -28.43 29.10 -12.38
CA SER A 213 -29.53 29.83 -13.01
C SER A 213 -30.69 28.89 -13.37
N ALA A 214 -31.88 29.46 -13.63
CA ALA A 214 -33.05 28.68 -14.00
C ALA A 214 -32.89 27.94 -15.35
N ASN A 215 -32.04 28.43 -16.25
CA ASN A 215 -31.80 27.80 -17.56
C ASN A 215 -30.73 26.70 -17.50
N GLY A 216 -30.20 26.38 -16.32
CA GLY A 216 -29.23 25.31 -16.13
C GLY A 216 -27.77 25.72 -16.22
N THR A 217 -27.47 27.00 -16.45
CA THR A 217 -26.10 27.54 -16.44
C THR A 217 -25.64 27.93 -15.03
N ILE A 218 -24.33 27.99 -14.85
CA ILE A 218 -23.65 28.56 -13.69
C ILE A 218 -23.77 30.09 -13.79
N VAL A 219 -24.13 30.77 -12.71
CA VAL A 219 -24.24 32.24 -12.71
C VAL A 219 -22.84 32.85 -12.54
N SER A 220 -22.34 33.50 -13.59
CA SER A 220 -21.03 34.17 -13.53
C SER A 220 -21.02 35.28 -12.50
N LYS A 221 -19.90 35.42 -11.79
CA LYS A 221 -19.72 36.35 -10.65
C LYS A 221 -20.56 36.04 -9.41
N SER A 222 -21.29 34.92 -9.38
CA SER A 222 -21.79 34.36 -8.12
C SER A 222 -20.66 33.61 -7.40
N GLY A 223 -20.53 33.80 -6.10
CA GLY A 223 -19.52 33.12 -5.29
C GLY A 223 -18.11 33.73 -5.38
N SER A 224 -17.11 32.92 -5.08
CA SER A 224 -15.70 33.31 -5.02
C SER A 224 -14.83 32.27 -5.69
N LEU A 225 -14.00 32.70 -6.64
CA LEU A 225 -12.94 31.92 -7.24
C LEU A 225 -11.90 31.53 -6.17
N ARG A 226 -11.56 30.25 -6.10
CA ARG A 226 -10.61 29.69 -5.13
C ARG A 226 -9.34 29.14 -5.76
N HIS A 227 -9.44 28.68 -7.01
CA HIS A 227 -8.31 28.07 -7.72
C HIS A 227 -8.50 28.08 -9.23
N ILE A 228 -7.41 28.29 -9.97
CA ILE A 228 -7.29 28.05 -11.42
C ILE A 228 -6.10 27.10 -11.63
N GLY A 229 -6.33 25.98 -12.29
CA GLY A 229 -5.32 24.95 -12.53
C GLY A 229 -5.41 24.37 -13.94
N GLN A 230 -4.39 23.61 -14.33
CA GLN A 230 -4.41 22.80 -15.55
C GLN A 230 -3.90 21.38 -15.26
N LEU A 231 -4.60 20.38 -15.80
CA LEU A 231 -4.25 18.97 -15.73
C LEU A 231 -3.47 18.58 -16.99
N PHE A 232 -2.37 17.86 -16.80
CA PHE A 232 -1.47 17.39 -17.86
C PHE A 232 -1.35 15.88 -17.85
N PHE A 233 -0.80 15.29 -18.92
CA PHE A 233 -0.71 13.84 -19.08
C PHE A 233 0.71 13.39 -19.45
N GLN A 234 1.06 12.16 -19.10
CA GLN A 234 2.34 11.53 -19.44
C GLN A 234 2.53 11.47 -20.97
N GLU A 235 3.74 11.75 -21.45
CA GLU A 235 4.00 11.76 -22.89
C GLU A 235 3.82 10.40 -23.56
N THR A 236 4.17 9.34 -22.85
CA THR A 236 3.95 7.97 -23.34
C THR A 236 2.48 7.66 -23.56
N LEU A 237 1.59 8.20 -22.73
CA LEU A 237 0.15 8.06 -22.90
C LEU A 237 -0.36 8.96 -24.04
N ASN A 238 0.14 10.19 -24.12
CA ASN A 238 -0.15 11.09 -25.24
C ASN A 238 0.16 10.43 -26.58
N ASP A 239 1.32 9.80 -26.72
CA ASP A 239 1.74 9.10 -27.93
C ASP A 239 0.74 7.99 -28.31
N GLN A 240 0.27 7.21 -27.34
CA GLN A 240 -0.70 6.14 -27.56
C GLN A 240 -2.07 6.67 -27.99
N VAL A 241 -2.57 7.75 -27.36
CA VAL A 241 -3.87 8.33 -27.69
C VAL A 241 -3.84 9.03 -29.05
N LEU A 242 -2.78 9.78 -29.33
CA LEU A 242 -2.64 10.51 -30.60
C LEU A 242 -2.49 9.59 -31.82
N ALA A 243 -2.11 8.33 -31.62
CA ALA A 243 -2.09 7.32 -32.67
C ALA A 243 -3.49 6.82 -33.09
N LEU A 244 -4.55 7.19 -32.37
CA LEU A 244 -5.92 6.74 -32.62
C LEU A 244 -6.72 7.77 -33.44
N SER A 245 -7.73 7.31 -34.16
CA SER A 245 -8.79 8.20 -34.67
C SER A 245 -9.67 8.68 -33.50
N PRO A 246 -10.13 9.95 -33.47
CA PRO A 246 -9.96 11.00 -34.48
C PRO A 246 -8.70 11.88 -34.31
N TYR A 247 -7.82 11.60 -33.34
CA TYR A 247 -6.65 12.43 -33.03
C TYR A 247 -5.67 12.55 -34.21
N THR A 248 -5.53 11.49 -35.00
CA THR A 248 -4.69 11.48 -36.21
C THR A 248 -5.14 12.45 -37.31
N SER A 249 -6.36 13.00 -37.22
CA SER A 249 -6.90 13.95 -38.21
C SER A 249 -6.55 15.42 -37.93
N THR A 250 -5.77 15.70 -36.89
CA THR A 250 -5.34 17.07 -36.58
C THR A 250 -4.31 17.60 -37.59
N ASN A 251 -4.44 18.89 -37.95
CA ASN A 251 -3.45 19.62 -38.76
C ASN A 251 -2.55 20.53 -37.90
N GLN A 252 -2.65 20.43 -36.56
CA GLN A 252 -1.88 21.23 -35.62
C GLN A 252 -0.46 20.67 -35.44
N ARG A 253 0.50 21.53 -35.09
CA ARG A 253 1.84 21.09 -34.70
C ARG A 253 1.91 20.81 -33.20
N ARG A 254 2.31 19.59 -32.82
CA ARG A 254 2.41 19.17 -31.41
C ARG A 254 3.50 19.94 -30.68
N THR A 255 3.15 20.44 -29.49
CA THR A 255 4.09 20.95 -28.48
C THR A 255 4.20 19.90 -27.39
N LEU A 256 5.42 19.50 -27.01
CA LEU A 256 5.62 18.53 -25.93
C LEU A 256 5.51 19.21 -24.56
N ASN A 257 5.24 18.44 -23.50
CA ASN A 257 5.22 18.87 -22.10
C ASN A 257 6.48 19.67 -21.74
N ALA A 258 7.66 19.19 -22.13
CA ALA A 258 8.94 19.85 -21.87
C ALA A 258 9.10 21.22 -22.57
N GLN A 259 8.22 21.54 -23.52
CA GLN A 259 8.23 22.78 -24.32
C GLN A 259 7.11 23.75 -23.92
N ASP A 260 6.17 23.35 -23.05
CA ASP A 260 5.05 24.18 -22.61
C ASP A 260 5.39 24.90 -21.29
N GLY A 261 5.40 26.24 -21.33
CA GLY A 261 5.71 27.07 -20.16
C GLY A 261 4.68 26.95 -19.04
N ILE A 262 3.41 26.69 -19.35
CA ILE A 262 2.36 26.48 -18.35
C ILE A 262 2.48 25.11 -17.70
N TYR A 263 2.91 24.09 -18.45
CA TYR A 263 3.31 22.80 -17.88
C TYR A 263 4.42 23.00 -16.85
N ALA A 264 5.48 23.72 -17.19
CA ALA A 264 6.58 24.00 -16.27
C ALA A 264 6.12 24.79 -15.02
N GLN A 265 5.25 25.79 -15.19
CA GLN A 265 4.70 26.58 -14.10
C GLN A 265 3.86 25.73 -13.14
N GLN A 266 2.94 24.91 -13.66
CA GLN A 266 2.05 24.06 -12.87
C GLN A 266 2.82 22.96 -12.11
N ASN A 267 3.98 22.53 -12.61
CA ASN A 267 4.82 21.51 -11.98
C ASN A 267 5.98 22.13 -11.17
N SER A 268 5.93 23.43 -10.91
CA SER A 268 6.96 24.11 -10.13
C SER A 268 6.79 23.89 -8.62
N ARG A 269 7.83 24.20 -7.83
CA ARG A 269 7.78 24.24 -6.36
C ARG A 269 7.39 22.90 -5.70
N GLY A 270 7.71 21.79 -6.35
CA GLY A 270 7.48 20.43 -5.83
C GLY A 270 6.06 19.90 -6.05
N PHE A 271 5.22 20.62 -6.79
CA PHE A 271 3.91 20.14 -7.21
C PHE A 271 3.98 19.39 -8.54
N ASN A 272 2.94 18.61 -8.81
CA ASN A 272 2.83 17.83 -10.02
C ASN A 272 1.43 18.02 -10.59
N GLY A 273 1.32 18.57 -11.80
CA GLY A 273 0.10 18.72 -12.58
C GLY A 273 -0.19 17.54 -13.50
N VAL A 274 0.69 16.53 -13.55
CA VAL A 274 0.55 15.33 -14.40
C VAL A 274 -0.34 14.30 -13.72
N VAL A 275 -1.49 14.03 -14.33
CA VAL A 275 -2.42 13.01 -13.85
C VAL A 275 -1.81 11.61 -14.05
N ALA A 276 -1.91 10.77 -13.03
CA ALA A 276 -1.56 9.35 -13.14
C ALA A 276 -2.80 8.57 -13.65
N THR A 277 -2.61 7.58 -14.53
CA THR A 277 -3.69 7.00 -15.36
C THR A 277 -3.74 5.46 -15.36
N GLU A 278 -4.94 4.89 -15.51
CA GLU A 278 -5.27 3.47 -15.70
C GLU A 278 -6.11 3.29 -16.97
N LEU A 279 -6.07 2.13 -17.60
CA LEU A 279 -6.93 1.83 -18.74
C LEU A 279 -8.28 1.27 -18.26
N LEU A 280 -9.38 1.73 -18.85
CA LEU A 280 -10.73 1.20 -18.60
C LEU A 280 -10.97 -0.20 -19.22
N GLY A 281 -10.00 -0.70 -19.99
CA GLY A 281 -9.95 -2.04 -20.55
C GLY A 281 -8.51 -2.42 -20.91
N SER A 282 -8.32 -3.43 -21.78
CA SER A 282 -6.97 -3.90 -22.15
C SER A 282 -6.20 -2.97 -23.10
N THR A 283 -6.84 -1.92 -23.62
CA THR A 283 -6.27 -0.96 -24.56
C THR A 283 -6.72 0.48 -24.24
N VAL A 284 -5.94 1.48 -24.66
CA VAL A 284 -6.31 2.91 -24.54
C VAL A 284 -7.65 3.25 -25.21
N SER A 285 -8.04 2.53 -26.26
CA SER A 285 -9.33 2.71 -26.94
C SER A 285 -10.53 2.32 -26.09
N ALA A 286 -10.36 1.46 -25.08
CA ALA A 286 -11.40 1.11 -24.12
C ALA A 286 -11.71 2.26 -23.14
N GLY A 287 -10.84 3.27 -23.10
CA GLY A 287 -10.95 4.45 -22.26
C GLY A 287 -9.88 4.50 -21.18
N ILE A 288 -9.75 5.65 -20.52
CA ILE A 288 -8.72 5.94 -19.51
C ILE A 288 -9.38 6.47 -18.23
N LEU A 289 -8.81 6.06 -17.10
CA LEU A 289 -9.13 6.45 -15.75
C LEU A 289 -7.89 7.04 -15.07
N LEU A 290 -8.02 7.76 -13.95
CA LEU A 290 -6.87 8.22 -13.17
C LEU A 290 -6.51 7.20 -12.05
N ALA A 291 -5.30 6.64 -12.05
CA ALA A 291 -4.80 5.71 -11.02
C ALA A 291 -3.73 6.33 -10.13
N GLY A 292 -3.58 5.79 -8.92
CA GLY A 292 -2.58 6.23 -7.95
C GLY A 292 -1.23 5.53 -8.05
N GLU A 293 -0.24 6.02 -7.30
CA GLU A 293 1.07 5.40 -7.11
C GLU A 293 1.38 5.22 -5.62
N TYR A 294 2.16 4.21 -5.26
CA TYR A 294 2.87 4.15 -3.97
C TYR A 294 4.28 4.72 -4.16
N GLU A 295 4.78 5.48 -3.17
CA GLU A 295 6.19 5.85 -3.08
C GLU A 295 6.76 5.24 -1.80
N ILE A 296 7.74 4.34 -1.93
CA ILE A 296 8.31 3.57 -0.81
C ILE A 296 9.82 3.56 -0.97
N GLU A 297 10.55 4.07 0.03
CA GLU A 297 12.02 4.18 0.02
C GLU A 297 12.59 4.81 -1.28
N GLY A 298 11.88 5.80 -1.85
CA GLY A 298 12.27 6.51 -3.08
C GLY A 298 11.93 5.78 -4.39
N GLN A 299 11.33 4.59 -4.33
CA GLN A 299 10.83 3.85 -5.49
C GLN A 299 9.32 4.07 -5.66
N ARG A 300 8.87 4.19 -6.92
CA ARG A 300 7.45 4.38 -7.25
C ARG A 300 6.85 3.13 -7.85
N PHE A 301 5.65 2.79 -7.39
CA PHE A 301 4.89 1.63 -7.84
C PHE A 301 3.47 2.05 -8.24
N SER A 302 3.13 1.91 -9.52
CA SER A 302 1.78 2.19 -9.99
C SER A 302 0.78 1.23 -9.34
N LYS A 303 -0.35 1.77 -8.87
CA LYS A 303 -1.45 0.97 -8.32
C LYS A 303 -2.29 0.39 -9.46
N ASP A 304 -2.84 -0.79 -9.23
CA ASP A 304 -3.75 -1.47 -10.13
C ASP A 304 -4.89 -2.16 -9.35
N ARG A 305 -5.68 -3.01 -10.03
CA ARG A 305 -6.76 -3.78 -9.41
C ARG A 305 -6.31 -4.72 -8.29
N TRP A 306 -5.02 -5.07 -8.19
CA TRP A 306 -4.47 -5.92 -7.14
C TRP A 306 -4.04 -5.14 -5.90
N SER A 307 -3.68 -3.87 -6.06
CA SER A 307 -3.21 -3.01 -4.96
C SER A 307 -4.20 -2.97 -3.78
N ASN A 308 -3.76 -3.46 -2.62
CA ASN A 308 -4.54 -3.45 -1.38
C ASN A 308 -3.77 -2.89 -0.17
N THR A 309 -2.46 -2.63 -0.29
CA THR A 309 -1.60 -2.18 0.81
C THR A 309 -1.94 -0.78 1.33
N PRO A 310 -2.32 -0.61 2.61
CA PRO A 310 -2.65 0.70 3.15
C PRO A 310 -1.41 1.46 3.68
N ASN A 311 -1.51 2.79 3.76
CA ASN A 311 -0.39 3.64 4.22
C ASN A 311 0.05 3.32 5.66
N THR A 312 -0.86 2.84 6.51
CA THR A 312 -0.53 2.39 7.87
C THR A 312 0.48 1.24 7.86
N ILE A 313 0.38 0.32 6.89
CA ILE A 313 1.35 -0.77 6.69
C ILE A 313 2.65 -0.26 6.07
N LEU A 314 2.55 0.59 5.04
CA LEU A 314 3.74 1.19 4.41
C LEU A 314 4.59 2.00 5.39
N SER A 315 3.97 2.65 6.37
CA SER A 315 4.67 3.40 7.42
C SER A 315 5.57 2.52 8.32
N LYS A 316 5.35 1.19 8.33
CA LYS A 316 6.11 0.24 9.13
C LYS A 316 7.37 -0.26 8.41
N VAL A 317 7.43 -0.18 7.08
CA VAL A 317 8.60 -0.57 6.25
C VAL A 317 9.93 0.02 6.74
N PRO A 318 10.06 1.34 6.99
CA PRO A 318 11.35 1.90 7.41
C PRO A 318 11.74 1.54 8.86
N ARG A 319 10.88 0.88 9.65
CA ARG A 319 11.12 0.64 11.08
C ARG A 319 12.22 -0.38 11.34
N ARG A 320 12.28 -1.47 10.56
CA ARG A 320 13.33 -2.52 10.63
C ARG A 320 13.73 -2.88 12.07
N LEU A 321 12.77 -3.32 12.90
CA LEU A 321 12.98 -3.49 14.35
C LEU A 321 14.07 -4.51 14.69
N HIS A 322 14.30 -5.49 13.80
CA HIS A 322 15.39 -6.46 13.89
C HIS A 322 16.79 -5.82 13.80
N LEU A 323 16.91 -4.60 13.29
CA LEU A 323 18.17 -3.84 13.22
C LEU A 323 18.32 -2.81 14.35
N GLN A 324 17.25 -2.53 15.11
CA GLN A 324 17.29 -1.53 16.16
C GLN A 324 18.02 -2.06 17.40
N GLN A 325 19.18 -1.46 17.70
CA GLN A 325 19.98 -1.87 18.85
C GLN A 325 19.18 -1.76 20.16
N GLY A 326 19.23 -2.81 20.98
CA GLY A 326 18.50 -2.88 22.25
C GLY A 326 17.04 -3.35 22.11
N HIS A 327 16.50 -3.42 20.89
CA HIS A 327 15.17 -3.98 20.68
C HIS A 327 15.17 -5.51 20.94
N PRO A 328 14.12 -6.08 21.57
CA PRO A 328 14.05 -7.52 21.85
C PRO A 328 14.24 -8.41 20.61
N ILE A 329 13.65 -8.02 19.48
CA ILE A 329 13.77 -8.74 18.20
C ILE A 329 15.21 -8.69 17.67
N SER A 330 15.88 -7.54 17.78
CA SER A 330 17.29 -7.41 17.37
C SER A 330 18.22 -8.24 18.25
N THR A 331 17.93 -8.28 19.55
CA THR A 331 18.69 -9.11 20.51
C THR A 331 18.49 -10.60 20.23
N LEU A 332 17.25 -11.03 19.98
CA LEU A 332 16.96 -12.42 19.64
C LEU A 332 17.66 -12.84 18.34
N ARG A 333 17.60 -12.01 17.29
CA ARG A 333 18.37 -12.20 16.05
C ARG A 333 19.84 -12.45 16.36
N ALA A 334 20.48 -11.53 17.09
CA ALA A 334 21.92 -11.62 17.38
C ALA A 334 22.28 -12.90 18.19
N LEU A 335 21.40 -13.34 19.08
CA LEU A 335 21.59 -14.59 19.83
C LEU A 335 21.54 -15.81 18.92
N ILE A 336 20.60 -15.86 17.97
CA ILE A 336 20.51 -16.96 17.00
C ILE A 336 21.69 -16.91 16.02
N GLU A 337 22.05 -15.73 15.49
CA GLU A 337 23.23 -15.53 14.64
C GLU A 337 24.50 -16.06 15.34
N SER A 338 24.69 -15.73 16.63
CA SER A 338 25.83 -16.22 17.41
C SER A 338 25.85 -17.74 17.65
N HIS A 339 24.73 -18.44 17.45
CA HIS A 339 24.67 -19.90 17.49
C HIS A 339 25.22 -20.53 16.21
N PHE A 340 24.83 -19.94 15.09
CA PHE A 340 25.18 -20.39 13.75
C PHE A 340 26.49 -19.74 13.31
N THR A 341 27.60 -20.15 13.93
CA THR A 341 28.92 -19.63 13.62
C THR A 341 29.34 -19.98 12.18
N GLY A 342 29.90 -18.99 11.47
CA GLY A 342 30.34 -19.14 10.09
C GLY A 342 29.19 -19.18 9.06
N PHE A 343 27.98 -18.74 9.44
CA PHE A 343 26.93 -18.39 8.48
C PHE A 343 27.10 -16.91 8.06
N SER A 344 26.78 -16.59 6.81
CA SER A 344 26.58 -15.21 6.34
C SER A 344 25.29 -14.64 6.94
N TYR A 345 25.27 -13.37 7.35
CA TYR A 345 24.08 -12.72 7.93
C TYR A 345 23.49 -11.66 6.99
N LEU A 346 22.28 -11.91 6.49
CA LEU A 346 21.60 -11.12 5.46
C LEU A 346 20.41 -10.37 6.06
N ASN A 347 20.61 -9.12 6.51
CA ASN A 347 19.61 -8.40 7.32
C ASN A 347 19.04 -7.12 6.67
N SER A 348 19.45 -6.84 5.42
CA SER A 348 19.18 -5.56 4.75
C SER A 348 18.38 -5.69 3.45
N LEU A 349 17.85 -6.88 3.15
CA LEU A 349 17.08 -7.10 1.92
C LEU A 349 15.73 -6.39 1.96
N SER A 350 15.34 -5.79 0.84
CA SER A 350 14.09 -5.04 0.70
C SER A 350 12.87 -5.94 0.95
N PRO A 351 11.85 -5.48 1.70
CA PRO A 351 10.58 -6.21 1.84
C PRO A 351 9.73 -6.21 0.56
N ILE A 352 10.07 -5.37 -0.41
CA ILE A 352 9.37 -5.28 -1.68
C ILE A 352 9.97 -6.32 -2.63
N VAL A 353 9.16 -7.31 -2.99
CA VAL A 353 9.55 -8.43 -3.86
C VAL A 353 8.53 -8.62 -4.96
N THR A 354 8.95 -9.27 -6.04
CA THR A 354 8.04 -9.72 -7.09
C THR A 354 7.16 -10.86 -6.57
N THR A 355 5.97 -11.02 -7.16
CA THR A 355 5.13 -12.20 -6.92
C THR A 355 5.85 -13.50 -7.30
N LYS A 356 6.76 -13.45 -8.27
CA LYS A 356 7.61 -14.57 -8.66
C LYS A 356 8.52 -15.01 -7.51
N GLN A 357 9.28 -14.08 -6.91
CA GLN A 357 10.16 -14.35 -5.77
C GLN A 357 9.39 -14.91 -4.58
N ASN A 358 8.26 -14.30 -4.24
CA ASN A 358 7.49 -14.70 -3.06
C ASN A 358 6.75 -16.03 -3.24
N PHE A 359 6.43 -16.44 -4.46
CA PHE A 359 5.54 -17.58 -4.70
C PHE A 359 6.05 -18.56 -5.76
N ASP A 360 6.24 -18.11 -7.01
CA ASP A 360 6.55 -19.00 -8.14
C ASP A 360 7.88 -19.75 -7.91
N ASP A 361 8.89 -19.03 -7.42
CA ASP A 361 10.23 -19.55 -7.15
C ASP A 361 10.29 -20.59 -6.03
N LEU A 362 9.23 -20.66 -5.24
CA LEU A 362 9.04 -21.60 -4.16
C LEU A 362 7.97 -22.66 -4.49
N GLY A 363 7.47 -22.70 -5.73
CA GLY A 363 6.56 -23.74 -6.18
C GLY A 363 5.11 -23.57 -5.72
N PHE A 364 4.70 -22.38 -5.29
CA PHE A 364 3.29 -22.11 -5.02
C PHE A 364 2.48 -22.21 -6.32
N GLY A 365 1.42 -23.00 -6.35
CA GLY A 365 0.50 -23.03 -7.50
C GLY A 365 -0.23 -21.69 -7.73
N PRO A 366 -0.73 -21.41 -8.94
CA PRO A 366 -1.47 -20.17 -9.24
C PRO A 366 -2.69 -19.92 -8.33
N ASP A 367 -3.36 -21.00 -7.91
CA ASP A 367 -4.55 -20.96 -7.03
C ASP A 367 -4.21 -21.20 -5.55
N HIS A 368 -2.93 -21.17 -5.18
CA HIS A 368 -2.52 -21.43 -3.80
C HIS A 368 -3.08 -20.35 -2.86
N PRO A 369 -3.70 -20.70 -1.72
CA PRO A 369 -4.34 -19.74 -0.81
C PRO A 369 -3.42 -18.59 -0.36
N GLY A 370 -2.12 -18.87 -0.18
CA GLY A 370 -1.11 -17.84 0.13
C GLY A 370 -1.02 -16.68 -0.88
N ARG A 371 -1.52 -16.84 -2.12
CA ARG A 371 -1.61 -15.75 -3.13
C ARG A 371 -2.87 -14.92 -3.01
N ASN A 372 -3.80 -15.29 -2.15
CA ASN A 372 -5.08 -14.58 -2.06
C ASN A 372 -4.86 -13.14 -1.59
N LYS A 373 -5.61 -12.22 -2.19
CA LYS A 373 -5.62 -10.81 -1.80
C LYS A 373 -6.10 -10.60 -0.37
N THR A 374 -6.81 -11.57 0.21
CA THR A 374 -7.30 -11.58 1.60
C THR A 374 -6.17 -11.74 2.62
N ASP A 375 -5.02 -12.29 2.19
CA ASP A 375 -3.94 -12.72 3.08
C ASP A 375 -2.60 -12.03 2.76
N THR A 376 -2.46 -11.48 1.54
CA THR A 376 -1.22 -10.84 1.06
C THR A 376 -1.40 -9.35 0.77
N TYR A 377 -0.40 -8.55 1.13
CA TYR A 377 -0.30 -7.12 0.76
C TYR A 377 0.37 -6.93 -0.61
N TYR A 378 -0.44 -6.62 -1.62
CA TYR A 378 -0.04 -6.30 -2.98
C TYR A 378 0.17 -4.79 -3.15
N LEU A 379 1.31 -4.43 -3.75
CA LEU A 379 1.55 -3.09 -4.30
C LEU A 379 0.94 -2.98 -5.70
N ASN A 380 1.05 -4.02 -6.51
CA ASN A 380 0.37 -4.22 -7.80
C ASN A 380 0.37 -5.73 -8.15
N GLU A 381 -0.17 -6.14 -9.28
CA GLU A 381 -0.29 -7.54 -9.71
C GLU A 381 1.03 -8.31 -9.67
N LYS A 382 2.17 -7.62 -9.83
CA LYS A 382 3.49 -8.22 -9.94
C LYS A 382 4.38 -8.02 -8.71
N THR A 383 3.93 -7.23 -7.74
CA THR A 383 4.76 -6.76 -6.63
C THR A 383 4.01 -6.83 -5.31
N VAL A 384 4.63 -7.45 -4.32
CA VAL A 384 4.08 -7.62 -2.96
C VAL A 384 5.07 -7.14 -1.91
N LEU A 385 4.55 -6.86 -0.71
CA LEU A 385 5.38 -6.95 0.48
C LEU A 385 5.53 -8.43 0.83
N ARG A 386 6.76 -8.90 1.02
CA ARG A 386 7.05 -10.34 1.22
C ARG A 386 6.26 -10.92 2.38
N THR A 387 5.67 -12.09 2.21
CA THR A 387 4.87 -12.77 3.25
C THR A 387 5.71 -13.70 4.12
N HIS A 388 6.93 -14.01 3.68
CA HIS A 388 7.91 -14.80 4.42
C HIS A 388 9.34 -14.50 3.93
N THR A 389 10.34 -14.78 4.77
CA THR A 389 11.76 -14.59 4.42
C THR A 389 12.25 -15.53 3.33
N SER A 390 11.61 -16.70 3.16
CA SER A 390 11.90 -17.65 2.09
C SER A 390 11.75 -17.06 0.67
N ALA A 391 11.07 -15.92 0.52
CA ALA A 391 10.97 -15.18 -0.76
C ALA A 391 12.33 -14.79 -1.37
N HIS A 392 13.41 -14.85 -0.58
CA HIS A 392 14.77 -14.57 -1.00
C HIS A 392 15.64 -15.83 -1.17
N GLU A 393 15.15 -17.05 -0.88
CA GLU A 393 15.97 -18.27 -0.95
C GLU A 393 16.66 -18.44 -2.31
N VAL A 394 15.88 -18.38 -3.39
CA VAL A 394 16.39 -18.57 -4.76
C VAL A 394 17.43 -17.51 -5.13
N ASP A 395 17.19 -16.24 -4.78
CA ASP A 395 18.14 -15.15 -5.06
C ASP A 395 19.43 -15.31 -4.25
N VAL A 396 19.34 -15.74 -3.00
CA VAL A 396 20.49 -15.94 -2.12
C VAL A 396 21.32 -17.15 -2.58
N PHE A 397 20.68 -18.24 -2.98
CA PHE A 397 21.35 -19.38 -3.62
C PHE A 397 22.05 -18.96 -4.91
N ASN A 398 21.37 -18.16 -5.75
CA ASN A 398 21.90 -17.67 -7.01
C ASN A 398 23.08 -16.70 -6.82
N ALA A 399 23.10 -15.96 -5.71
CA ALA A 399 24.22 -15.12 -5.30
C ALA A 399 25.45 -15.92 -4.83
N GLY A 400 25.36 -17.25 -4.74
CA GLY A 400 26.47 -18.12 -4.37
C GLY A 400 26.57 -18.43 -2.88
N GLU A 401 25.66 -17.92 -2.05
CA GLU A 401 25.64 -18.23 -0.62
C GLU A 401 25.23 -19.68 -0.38
N ARG A 402 25.96 -20.38 0.50
CA ARG A 402 25.74 -21.82 0.80
C ARG A 402 25.43 -22.09 2.26
N LYS A 403 25.68 -21.13 3.15
CA LYS A 403 25.46 -21.23 4.59
C LYS A 403 25.12 -19.84 5.11
N TRP A 404 23.84 -19.54 5.25
CA TRP A 404 23.38 -18.17 5.50
C TRP A 404 22.15 -18.11 6.42
N LEU A 405 22.03 -17.01 7.13
CA LEU A 405 20.84 -16.60 7.87
C LEU A 405 20.33 -15.28 7.29
N LEU A 406 19.02 -15.14 7.21
CA LEU A 406 18.38 -13.91 6.75
C LEU A 406 17.34 -13.50 7.78
N THR A 407 17.48 -12.32 8.39
CA THR A 407 16.45 -11.78 9.28
C THR A 407 15.79 -10.56 8.67
N ALA A 408 14.45 -10.58 8.61
CA ALA A 408 13.72 -9.48 8.04
C ALA A 408 12.25 -9.41 8.53
N ASP A 409 11.66 -8.24 8.38
CA ASP A 409 10.23 -7.98 8.54
C ASP A 409 9.41 -8.60 7.40
N VAL A 410 8.26 -9.21 7.70
CA VAL A 410 7.36 -9.87 6.75
C VAL A 410 5.93 -9.39 6.99
N TYR A 411 5.10 -9.45 5.94
CA TYR A 411 3.84 -8.74 5.87
C TYR A 411 2.70 -9.68 5.52
N ARG A 412 1.68 -9.75 6.37
CA ARG A 412 0.49 -10.59 6.16
C ARG A 412 -0.78 -9.84 6.56
N ARG A 413 -1.84 -10.02 5.79
CA ARG A 413 -3.18 -9.60 6.20
C ARG A 413 -3.72 -10.67 7.12
N ASP A 414 -3.84 -10.35 8.39
CA ASP A 414 -4.15 -11.33 9.43
C ASP A 414 -5.12 -10.78 10.48
N GLU A 415 -5.60 -11.65 11.35
CA GLU A 415 -6.50 -11.38 12.48
C GLU A 415 -5.94 -10.31 13.43
N ILE A 416 -6.82 -9.63 14.18
CA ILE A 416 -6.42 -8.71 15.25
C ILE A 416 -6.56 -9.43 16.58
N ASP A 417 -5.43 -9.85 17.14
CA ASP A 417 -5.33 -10.32 18.51
C ASP A 417 -3.93 -10.03 19.08
N ARG A 418 -3.65 -10.58 20.26
CA ARG A 418 -2.40 -10.35 21.01
C ARG A 418 -1.17 -11.05 20.40
N SER A 419 -1.35 -12.00 19.50
CA SER A 419 -0.35 -12.81 18.83
C SER A 419 -0.18 -12.52 17.34
N HIS A 420 -1.17 -11.89 16.69
CA HIS A 420 -1.17 -11.57 15.28
C HIS A 420 -1.02 -10.06 15.05
N TYR A 421 -0.06 -9.71 14.21
CA TYR A 421 0.20 -8.33 13.80
C TYR A 421 0.56 -8.32 12.30
N PRO A 422 0.13 -7.32 11.53
CA PRO A 422 0.26 -7.37 10.07
C PRO A 422 1.71 -7.26 9.58
N VAL A 423 2.63 -6.90 10.48
CA VAL A 423 4.07 -6.89 10.25
C VAL A 423 4.77 -7.59 11.40
N PHE A 424 5.49 -8.66 11.13
CA PHE A 424 6.28 -9.37 12.12
C PHE A 424 7.62 -9.75 11.52
N HIS A 425 8.51 -10.40 12.24
CA HIS A 425 9.87 -10.68 11.77
C HIS A 425 10.10 -12.17 11.73
N GLN A 426 10.74 -12.61 10.65
CA GLN A 426 11.23 -13.97 10.52
C GLN A 426 12.74 -13.98 10.43
N MET A 427 13.31 -15.11 10.85
CA MET A 427 14.65 -15.49 10.45
C MET A 427 14.58 -16.76 9.60
N GLU A 428 15.13 -16.68 8.41
CA GLU A 428 15.42 -17.83 7.56
C GLU A 428 16.84 -18.32 7.81
N GLY A 429 17.07 -19.61 7.65
CA GLY A 429 18.40 -20.16 7.54
C GLY A 429 18.46 -21.31 6.56
N ALA A 430 19.55 -21.40 5.79
CA ALA A 430 19.81 -22.53 4.92
C ALA A 430 21.28 -22.94 4.94
N ARG A 431 21.50 -24.23 4.73
CA ARG A 431 22.83 -24.82 4.57
C ARG A 431 22.82 -25.83 3.43
N VAL A 432 23.81 -25.72 2.55
CA VAL A 432 23.97 -26.51 1.33
C VAL A 432 25.26 -27.34 1.43
N TRP A 433 25.20 -28.59 0.97
CA TRP A 433 26.34 -29.50 0.79
C TRP A 433 26.40 -29.98 -0.65
N GLY A 434 27.60 -30.34 -1.10
CA GLY A 434 27.72 -31.17 -2.30
C GLY A 434 27.06 -32.53 -2.06
N ALA A 435 26.43 -33.09 -3.08
CA ALA A 435 25.80 -34.41 -3.01
C ALA A 435 26.84 -35.52 -3.31
N THR A 436 27.95 -35.55 -2.57
CA THR A 436 29.02 -36.55 -2.73
C THR A 436 29.20 -37.39 -1.46
N ASP A 437 29.73 -38.61 -1.61
CA ASP A 437 30.03 -39.50 -0.47
C ASP A 437 30.92 -38.83 0.58
N ARG A 438 31.87 -38.02 0.13
CA ARG A 438 32.77 -37.28 1.02
C ARG A 438 32.02 -36.26 1.86
N ASP A 439 31.18 -35.44 1.23
CA ASP A 439 30.39 -34.43 1.93
C ASP A 439 29.44 -35.08 2.95
N MET A 440 28.84 -36.22 2.58
CA MET A 440 27.94 -36.97 3.45
C MET A 440 28.66 -37.65 4.61
N ALA A 441 29.90 -38.11 4.43
CA ALA A 441 30.72 -38.64 5.51
C ALA A 441 31.08 -37.55 6.54
N GLU A 442 31.45 -36.35 6.08
CA GLU A 442 31.70 -35.20 6.95
C GLU A 442 30.42 -34.80 7.70
N LEU A 443 29.27 -34.76 7.02
CA LEU A 443 27.96 -34.48 7.61
C LEU A 443 27.53 -35.53 8.66
N ALA A 444 27.76 -36.81 8.39
CA ALA A 444 27.47 -37.89 9.32
C ALA A 444 28.30 -37.77 10.61
N ALA A 445 29.58 -37.40 10.50
CA ALA A 445 30.43 -37.13 11.65
C ALA A 445 29.92 -35.94 12.47
N GLU A 446 29.52 -34.84 11.82
CA GLU A 446 28.89 -33.69 12.49
C GLU A 446 27.62 -34.10 13.25
N ASN A 447 26.78 -34.95 12.66
CA ASN A 447 25.55 -35.44 13.27
C ASN A 447 25.84 -36.28 14.53
N ILE A 448 26.84 -37.17 14.48
CA ILE A 448 27.22 -38.00 15.62
C ILE A 448 27.66 -37.14 16.81
N GLU A 449 28.52 -36.14 16.57
CA GLU A 449 28.99 -35.26 17.64
C GLU A 449 27.85 -34.43 18.22
N ARG A 450 26.99 -33.85 17.38
CA ARG A 450 25.85 -33.07 17.86
C ARG A 450 24.83 -33.92 18.62
N ALA A 451 24.61 -35.16 18.22
CA ALA A 451 23.75 -36.09 18.92
C ALA A 451 24.27 -36.39 20.34
N LYS A 452 25.59 -36.56 20.52
CA LYS A 452 26.21 -36.75 21.84
C LYS A 452 25.99 -35.54 22.73
N GLU A 453 26.19 -34.33 22.21
CA GLU A 453 25.97 -33.08 22.95
C GLU A 453 24.50 -32.93 23.39
N LEU A 454 23.55 -33.16 22.47
CA LEU A 454 22.12 -33.07 22.78
C LEU A 454 21.68 -34.12 23.80
N LYS A 455 22.21 -35.34 23.72
CA LYS A 455 21.92 -36.41 24.69
C LYS A 455 22.46 -36.10 26.09
N ALA A 456 23.55 -35.33 26.19
CA ALA A 456 24.14 -34.90 27.45
C ALA A 456 23.47 -33.62 28.02
N ALA A 457 22.63 -32.95 27.24
CA ALA A 457 21.96 -31.72 27.63
C ALA A 457 20.62 -31.98 28.33
N ASP A 458 20.14 -30.98 29.08
CA ASP A 458 18.86 -30.99 29.76
C ASP A 458 17.70 -30.67 28.79
N ILE A 459 17.51 -31.55 27.81
CA ILE A 459 16.50 -31.46 26.74
C ILE A 459 15.85 -32.82 26.48
N ILE A 460 14.53 -32.82 26.36
CA ILE A 460 13.71 -33.95 25.95
C ILE A 460 13.22 -33.65 24.54
N ILE A 461 13.59 -34.50 23.58
CA ILE A 461 13.23 -34.35 22.17
C ILE A 461 12.22 -35.46 21.83
N GLU A 462 10.99 -35.06 21.54
CA GLU A 462 9.89 -35.92 21.08
C GLU A 462 9.85 -35.85 19.55
N ASP A 463 10.32 -36.88 18.87
CA ASP A 463 10.37 -36.93 17.40
C ASP A 463 9.79 -38.25 16.89
N ASP A 464 8.47 -38.27 16.75
CA ASP A 464 7.72 -39.41 16.21
C ASP A 464 7.50 -39.31 14.69
N THR A 465 8.12 -38.32 14.03
CA THR A 465 7.95 -38.07 12.60
C THR A 465 8.53 -39.20 11.76
N ARG A 466 7.86 -39.51 10.64
CA ARG A 466 8.25 -40.59 9.72
C ARG A 466 8.32 -40.07 8.31
N VAL A 467 9.18 -40.70 7.52
CA VAL A 467 9.14 -40.54 6.07
C VAL A 467 8.10 -41.49 5.53
N GLY A 468 7.10 -40.95 4.84
CA GLY A 468 5.96 -41.68 4.32
C GLY A 468 5.35 -40.98 3.12
N PRO A 469 4.25 -41.50 2.55
CA PRO A 469 3.66 -40.95 1.33
C PRO A 469 3.25 -39.47 1.44
N GLN A 470 2.90 -39.00 2.64
CA GLN A 470 2.51 -37.61 2.90
C GLN A 470 3.72 -36.69 3.17
N ASN A 471 4.88 -37.25 3.50
CA ASN A 471 6.10 -36.49 3.79
C ASN A 471 7.35 -37.23 3.27
N PRO A 472 7.45 -37.47 1.94
CA PRO A 472 8.45 -38.37 1.38
C PRO A 472 9.80 -37.69 1.17
N TYR A 473 10.83 -38.51 0.97
CA TYR A 473 12.01 -38.06 0.25
C TYR A 473 11.67 -37.77 -1.22
N GLN A 474 12.44 -36.90 -1.84
CA GLN A 474 12.25 -36.54 -3.23
C GLN A 474 12.86 -37.61 -4.14
N PRO A 475 12.20 -37.99 -5.25
CA PRO A 475 12.75 -38.96 -6.20
C PRO A 475 14.13 -38.58 -6.76
N GLU A 476 14.42 -37.28 -6.82
CA GLU A 476 15.68 -36.73 -7.31
C GLU A 476 16.84 -36.85 -6.30
N HIS A 477 16.54 -37.10 -5.02
CA HIS A 477 17.54 -37.20 -3.96
C HIS A 477 17.87 -38.66 -3.63
N ASN A 478 19.14 -38.92 -3.32
CA ASN A 478 19.52 -40.14 -2.63
C ASN A 478 18.90 -40.13 -1.22
N GLU A 479 18.12 -41.15 -0.89
CA GLU A 479 17.38 -41.22 0.39
C GLU A 479 18.30 -41.20 1.61
N GLU A 480 19.48 -41.83 1.54
CA GLU A 480 20.45 -41.83 2.63
C GLU A 480 21.03 -40.43 2.86
N TYR A 481 21.28 -39.69 1.77
CA TYR A 481 21.80 -38.32 1.84
C TYR A 481 20.75 -37.38 2.41
N ALA A 482 19.50 -37.50 1.94
CA ALA A 482 18.37 -36.74 2.46
C ALA A 482 18.13 -37.03 3.96
N ALA A 483 18.29 -38.30 4.38
CA ALA A 483 18.21 -38.68 5.80
C ALA A 483 19.30 -38.00 6.65
N LEU A 484 20.53 -37.94 6.16
CA LEU A 484 21.65 -37.27 6.85
C LEU A 484 21.42 -35.77 6.96
N VAL A 485 20.92 -35.13 5.90
CA VAL A 485 20.59 -33.69 5.89
C VAL A 485 19.42 -33.38 6.82
N ALA A 486 18.36 -34.20 6.81
CA ALA A 486 17.24 -34.05 7.73
C ALA A 486 17.69 -34.23 9.19
N THR A 487 18.57 -35.21 9.47
CA THR A 487 19.16 -35.40 10.80
C THR A 487 19.96 -34.16 11.23
N ASN A 488 20.77 -33.60 10.32
CA ASN A 488 21.55 -32.40 10.59
C ASN A 488 20.68 -31.18 10.87
N LEU A 489 19.61 -31.00 10.10
CA LEU A 489 18.61 -29.95 10.32
C LEU A 489 18.04 -30.06 11.74
N LYS A 490 17.55 -31.25 12.11
CA LYS A 490 16.96 -31.50 13.42
C LYS A 490 17.94 -31.22 14.55
N HIS A 491 19.18 -31.71 14.45
CA HIS A 491 20.21 -31.49 15.44
C HIS A 491 20.61 -30.00 15.55
N SER A 492 20.75 -29.32 14.42
CA SER A 492 21.06 -27.89 14.37
C SER A 492 19.98 -27.06 15.07
N LEU A 493 18.70 -27.34 14.76
CA LEU A 493 17.57 -26.63 15.37
C LEU A 493 17.39 -26.96 16.85
N ASN A 494 17.48 -28.23 17.26
CA ASN A 494 17.42 -28.61 18.68
C ASN A 494 18.52 -27.91 19.51
N SER A 495 19.74 -27.81 18.97
CA SER A 495 20.84 -27.12 19.66
C SER A 495 20.61 -25.60 19.77
N MET A 496 20.00 -24.98 18.76
CA MET A 496 19.63 -23.56 18.78
C MET A 496 18.52 -23.31 19.79
N ILE A 497 17.49 -24.16 19.82
CA ILE A 497 16.40 -24.10 20.79
C ILE A 497 16.95 -24.30 22.21
N LEU A 498 17.86 -25.24 22.42
CA LEU A 498 18.55 -25.42 23.71
C LEU A 498 19.29 -24.15 24.14
N LYS A 499 19.99 -23.46 23.24
CA LYS A 499 20.66 -22.19 23.56
C LYS A 499 19.67 -21.10 23.99
N LEU A 500 18.52 -21.02 23.31
CA LEU A 500 17.50 -20.00 23.57
C LEU A 500 16.69 -20.27 24.84
N PHE A 501 16.28 -21.52 25.07
CA PHE A 501 15.32 -21.89 26.12
C PHE A 501 15.93 -22.70 27.27
N GLY A 502 17.10 -23.31 27.07
CA GLY A 502 17.78 -24.11 28.09
C GLY A 502 18.06 -23.31 29.37
N GLY A 503 17.87 -23.96 30.52
CA GLY A 503 18.02 -23.35 31.84
C GLY A 503 16.97 -22.28 32.20
N ARG A 504 15.94 -22.07 31.35
CA ARG A 504 14.85 -21.10 31.58
C ARG A 504 13.50 -21.77 31.85
N THR A 505 13.46 -23.09 31.82
CA THR A 505 12.34 -23.91 32.27
C THR A 505 12.32 -23.94 33.81
N ARG A 506 11.13 -24.06 34.42
CA ARG A 506 10.95 -23.98 35.90
C ARG A 506 11.43 -25.24 36.63
N GLY A 507 12.68 -25.65 36.41
CA GLY A 507 13.29 -26.85 36.99
C GLY A 507 12.97 -28.16 36.25
N ASP A 508 12.10 -28.12 35.24
CA ASP A 508 11.86 -29.24 34.33
C ASP A 508 12.83 -29.19 33.14
N PRO A 509 13.22 -30.33 32.55
CA PRO A 509 13.96 -30.35 31.28
C PRO A 509 13.19 -29.60 30.18
N LEU A 510 13.94 -28.96 29.27
CA LEU A 510 13.36 -28.33 28.07
C LEU A 510 12.71 -29.42 27.21
N LYS A 511 11.43 -29.28 26.83
CA LYS A 511 10.78 -30.23 25.92
C LYS A 511 10.57 -29.62 24.54
N VAL A 512 10.94 -30.38 23.52
CA VAL A 512 10.80 -30.01 22.10
C VAL A 512 10.10 -31.17 21.39
N ARG A 513 9.13 -30.86 20.52
CA ARG A 513 8.50 -31.87 19.68
C ARG A 513 8.54 -31.51 18.21
N TRP A 514 8.68 -32.53 17.37
CA TRP A 514 8.70 -32.43 15.92
C TRP A 514 7.38 -32.95 15.34
N ILE A 515 6.82 -32.20 14.39
CA ILE A 515 5.54 -32.50 13.75
C ILE A 515 5.77 -32.51 12.23
N GLU A 516 5.17 -33.45 11.53
CA GLU A 516 5.20 -33.48 10.06
C GLU A 516 4.40 -32.28 9.51
N ALA A 517 4.95 -31.61 8.49
CA ALA A 517 4.33 -30.47 7.85
C ALA A 517 4.43 -30.59 6.31
N GLU A 518 3.77 -29.70 5.59
CA GLU A 518 3.84 -29.63 4.14
C GLU A 518 4.18 -28.20 3.71
N PHE A 519 5.25 -28.05 2.93
CA PHE A 519 5.62 -26.78 2.30
C PHE A 519 5.89 -26.99 0.80
N PRO A 520 5.50 -26.03 -0.07
CA PRO A 520 5.68 -26.18 -1.51
C PRO A 520 7.15 -26.36 -1.95
N TRP A 521 8.14 -25.87 -1.19
CA TRP A 521 9.57 -25.89 -1.55
C TRP A 521 10.47 -26.75 -0.64
N THR A 522 9.94 -27.50 0.32
CA THR A 522 10.71 -28.48 1.12
C THR A 522 10.00 -29.82 1.19
N THR A 523 10.75 -30.93 1.21
CA THR A 523 10.25 -32.26 1.61
C THR A 523 11.44 -33.22 1.87
N PRO A 524 11.44 -34.00 2.96
CA PRO A 524 10.44 -33.97 4.03
C PRO A 524 10.48 -32.65 4.81
N SER A 525 9.32 -32.28 5.34
CA SER A 525 9.03 -31.01 5.98
C SER A 525 8.51 -31.22 7.40
N TYR A 526 8.86 -30.29 8.28
CA TYR A 526 8.56 -30.37 9.69
C TYR A 526 8.26 -29.00 10.29
N GLU A 527 7.41 -28.99 11.30
CA GLU A 527 7.27 -27.91 12.27
C GLU A 527 7.85 -28.34 13.62
N VAL A 528 8.29 -27.36 14.40
CA VAL A 528 8.85 -27.62 15.74
C VAL A 528 8.11 -26.81 16.77
N GLU A 529 7.73 -27.48 17.85
CA GLU A 529 7.13 -26.84 19.01
C GLU A 529 7.96 -27.01 20.27
N VAL A 530 7.91 -25.99 21.14
CA VAL A 530 8.57 -25.99 22.45
C VAL A 530 7.54 -25.95 23.55
N TRP A 531 7.68 -26.81 24.56
CA TRP A 531 6.87 -26.74 25.77
C TRP A 531 7.36 -25.61 26.65
N PHE A 532 6.53 -24.58 26.83
CA PHE A 532 6.88 -23.45 27.67
C PHE A 532 5.65 -22.88 28.37
N GLN A 533 5.77 -22.62 29.67
CA GLN A 533 4.68 -22.08 30.50
C GLN A 533 3.35 -22.86 30.40
N GLY A 534 3.43 -24.20 30.29
CA GLY A 534 2.25 -25.07 30.33
C GLY A 534 1.51 -25.24 29.01
N LYS A 535 2.11 -24.81 27.89
CA LYS A 535 1.57 -25.01 26.54
C LYS A 535 2.67 -25.33 25.54
N TRP A 536 2.29 -26.02 24.46
CA TRP A 536 3.12 -26.16 23.27
C TRP A 536 3.07 -24.89 22.42
N LEU A 537 4.22 -24.52 21.87
CA LEU A 537 4.41 -23.33 21.07
C LEU A 537 5.17 -23.70 19.80
N GLU A 538 4.48 -23.77 18.67
CA GLU A 538 5.12 -23.79 17.35
C GLU A 538 6.01 -22.56 17.16
N ILE A 539 7.27 -22.76 16.81
CA ILE A 539 8.27 -21.69 16.70
C ILE A 539 8.86 -21.54 15.29
N LEU A 540 8.80 -22.60 14.47
CA LEU A 540 9.39 -22.62 13.13
C LEU A 540 8.84 -23.75 12.26
N GLY A 541 8.94 -23.55 10.94
CA GLY A 541 8.82 -24.57 9.91
C GLY A 541 10.17 -24.79 9.22
N CYS A 542 10.42 -26.00 8.72
CA CYS A 542 11.69 -26.37 8.10
C CYS A 542 11.58 -27.63 7.23
N GLY A 543 12.64 -27.94 6.49
CA GLY A 543 12.72 -29.21 5.76
C GLY A 543 13.95 -29.31 4.86
N VAL A 544 14.04 -30.42 4.14
CA VAL A 544 15.03 -30.60 3.07
C VAL A 544 14.54 -29.83 1.84
N VAL A 545 15.36 -28.94 1.29
CA VAL A 545 14.98 -28.07 0.17
C VAL A 545 14.68 -28.90 -1.08
N LYS A 546 13.64 -28.53 -1.80
CA LYS A 546 13.28 -29.19 -3.04
C LYS A 546 14.29 -28.94 -4.16
N GLU A 547 14.66 -29.99 -4.90
CA GLU A 547 15.64 -29.90 -5.99
C GLU A 547 15.27 -28.81 -7.02
N PRO A 548 13.99 -28.65 -7.44
CA PRO A 548 13.60 -27.53 -8.30
C PRO A 548 13.93 -26.14 -7.75
N THR A 549 13.87 -25.93 -6.43
CA THR A 549 14.22 -24.65 -5.80
C THR A 549 15.73 -24.41 -5.85
N LEU A 550 16.54 -25.45 -5.59
CA LEU A 550 18.00 -25.38 -5.74
C LEU A 550 18.43 -25.10 -7.18
N ILE A 551 17.83 -25.81 -8.14
CA ILE A 551 18.09 -25.61 -9.58
C ILE A 551 17.75 -24.18 -10.01
N ARG A 552 16.60 -23.64 -9.57
CA ARG A 552 16.25 -22.23 -9.83
C ARG A 552 17.26 -21.26 -9.24
N GLY A 553 17.83 -21.60 -8.08
CA GLY A 553 18.91 -20.86 -7.43
C GLY A 553 20.31 -21.11 -8.00
N GLY A 554 20.45 -21.80 -9.15
CA GLY A 554 21.75 -22.09 -9.75
C GLY A 554 22.62 -23.06 -8.93
N VAL A 555 22.01 -23.80 -8.00
CA VAL A 555 22.66 -24.79 -7.15
C VAL A 555 22.38 -26.18 -7.71
N GLN A 556 23.42 -26.85 -8.21
CA GLN A 556 23.32 -28.18 -8.82
C GLN A 556 24.17 -29.19 -8.05
N ASN A 557 23.86 -30.49 -8.20
CA ASN A 557 24.61 -31.60 -7.57
C ASN A 557 24.81 -31.39 -6.06
N SER A 558 23.80 -30.84 -5.40
CA SER A 558 23.87 -30.38 -4.03
C SER A 558 22.58 -30.75 -3.31
N ILE A 559 22.64 -30.83 -1.99
CA ILE A 559 21.48 -31.04 -1.13
C ILE A 559 21.51 -30.00 -0.01
N ALA A 560 20.34 -29.58 0.45
CA ALA A 560 20.25 -28.53 1.44
C ALA A 560 19.09 -28.74 2.40
N TRP A 561 19.18 -28.14 3.58
CA TRP A 561 18.01 -27.85 4.40
C TRP A 561 17.78 -26.36 4.49
N ALA A 562 16.52 -25.98 4.74
CA ALA A 562 16.11 -24.63 5.09
C ALA A 562 15.17 -24.63 6.31
N PHE A 563 15.12 -23.52 7.04
CA PHE A 563 14.13 -23.25 8.08
C PHE A 563 13.70 -21.79 8.04
N GLY A 564 12.48 -21.52 8.51
CA GLY A 564 11.95 -20.19 8.80
C GLY A 564 11.31 -20.15 10.18
N LEU A 565 11.75 -19.23 11.04
CA LEU A 565 11.25 -19.07 12.41
C LEU A 565 10.65 -17.69 12.64
N GLY A 566 9.60 -17.62 13.46
CA GLY A 566 8.94 -16.36 13.85
C GLY A 566 9.58 -15.76 15.10
N LEU A 567 10.18 -14.56 14.98
CA LEU A 567 10.93 -13.95 16.07
C LEU A 567 10.03 -13.42 17.20
N GLU A 568 8.86 -12.84 16.88
CA GLU A 568 7.93 -12.31 17.88
C GLU A 568 7.42 -13.42 18.79
N ARG A 569 7.05 -14.57 18.23
CA ARG A 569 6.50 -15.67 19.03
C ARG A 569 7.53 -16.17 20.05
N ILE A 570 8.78 -16.32 19.65
CA ILE A 570 9.89 -16.68 20.54
C ILE A 570 10.16 -15.55 21.55
N ALA A 571 10.20 -14.30 21.10
CA ALA A 571 10.49 -13.15 21.96
C ALA A 571 9.38 -12.91 23.02
N MET A 572 8.10 -13.05 22.65
CA MET A 572 6.98 -12.94 23.58
C MET A 572 7.13 -13.90 24.76
N VAL A 573 7.64 -15.08 24.48
CA VAL A 573 7.84 -16.15 25.45
C VAL A 573 9.09 -15.88 26.31
N LEU A 574 10.23 -15.63 25.67
CA LEU A 574 11.51 -15.42 26.35
C LEU A 574 11.52 -14.15 27.21
N TYR A 575 10.88 -13.08 26.74
CA TYR A 575 10.79 -11.81 27.46
C TYR A 575 9.49 -11.69 28.28
N SER A 576 8.57 -12.66 28.22
CA SER A 576 7.23 -12.55 28.85
C SER A 576 6.44 -11.32 28.40
N ILE A 577 6.55 -10.96 27.12
CA ILE A 577 5.81 -9.86 26.50
C ILE A 577 4.40 -10.38 26.14
N PRO A 578 3.33 -9.83 26.73
CA PRO A 578 2.00 -10.42 26.66
C PRO A 578 1.19 -10.01 25.42
N ASP A 579 1.75 -9.18 24.57
CA ASP A 579 1.05 -8.57 23.43
C ASP A 579 2.06 -8.13 22.35
N ILE A 580 1.89 -8.61 21.13
CA ILE A 580 2.78 -8.34 19.99
C ILE A 580 2.89 -6.85 19.66
N ARG A 581 1.85 -6.04 19.94
CA ARG A 581 1.86 -4.58 19.68
C ARG A 581 2.95 -3.86 20.48
N LEU A 582 3.40 -4.43 21.60
CA LEU A 582 4.48 -3.85 22.40
C LEU A 582 5.81 -3.77 21.66
N PHE A 583 6.10 -4.65 20.69
CA PHE A 583 7.32 -4.49 19.87
C PHE A 583 7.27 -3.23 19.00
N TRP A 584 6.07 -2.73 18.68
CA TRP A 584 5.88 -1.60 17.79
C TRP A 584 5.71 -0.26 18.50
N THR A 585 5.59 -0.25 19.83
CA THR A 585 5.47 0.98 20.62
C THR A 585 6.76 1.81 20.54
N THR A 586 6.60 3.12 20.72
CA THR A 586 7.71 4.06 20.90
C THR A 586 7.85 4.52 22.35
N ASP A 587 7.08 3.91 23.26
CA ASP A 587 7.06 4.27 24.66
C ASP A 587 8.40 3.94 25.35
N PRO A 588 9.08 4.93 25.96
CA PRO A 588 10.34 4.71 26.64
C PRO A 588 10.20 3.72 27.82
N ARG A 589 9.03 3.57 28.43
CA ARG A 589 8.78 2.60 29.51
C ARG A 589 8.88 1.15 29.05
N PHE A 590 8.65 0.88 27.76
CA PHE A 590 8.93 -0.42 27.15
C PHE A 590 10.40 -0.50 26.72
N ALA A 591 10.85 0.45 25.89
CA ALA A 591 12.18 0.40 25.29
C ALA A 591 13.32 0.33 26.32
N ASN A 592 13.21 1.06 27.43
CA ASN A 592 14.26 1.14 28.46
C ASN A 592 14.40 -0.14 29.31
N GLN A 593 13.56 -1.17 29.12
CA GLN A 593 13.65 -2.43 29.85
C GLN A 593 14.60 -3.46 29.22
N PHE A 594 15.04 -3.22 27.99
CA PHE A 594 15.81 -4.18 27.20
C PHE A 594 17.21 -3.66 26.91
N MET A 595 18.18 -4.58 26.92
CA MET A 595 19.58 -4.28 26.65
C MET A 595 20.10 -5.25 25.58
N PRO A 596 21.01 -4.80 24.69
CA PRO A 596 21.62 -5.68 23.70
C PRO A 596 22.23 -6.94 24.32
N GLY A 597 21.95 -8.09 23.72
CA GLY A 597 22.52 -9.39 24.10
C GLY A 597 21.94 -10.03 25.37
N LYS A 598 20.99 -9.38 26.05
CA LYS A 598 20.40 -9.88 27.30
C LYS A 598 18.90 -10.13 27.15
N ILE A 599 18.47 -11.36 27.46
CA ILE A 599 17.05 -11.67 27.65
C ILE A 599 16.64 -11.22 29.07
N SER A 600 15.69 -10.30 29.15
CA SER A 600 15.12 -9.79 30.40
C SER A 600 13.62 -10.07 30.47
N THR A 601 13.08 -10.21 31.68
CA THR A 601 11.62 -10.33 31.85
C THR A 601 10.98 -8.95 31.79
N PHE A 602 10.11 -8.74 30.81
CA PHE A 602 9.28 -7.55 30.68
C PHE A 602 8.47 -7.32 31.95
N GLN A 603 8.53 -6.10 32.48
CA GLN A 603 7.74 -5.60 33.58
C GLN A 603 6.58 -4.79 33.02
N PRO A 604 5.33 -5.27 33.15
CA PRO A 604 4.16 -4.52 32.71
C PRO A 604 4.06 -3.21 33.48
N PHE A 605 3.87 -2.09 32.78
CA PHE A 605 3.39 -0.85 33.39
C PHE A 605 1.87 -0.92 33.60
N SER A 606 1.31 0.02 34.38
CA SER A 606 -0.12 0.03 34.79
C SER A 606 -1.07 -0.26 33.64
N LYS A 607 -1.93 -1.28 33.81
CA LYS A 607 -2.94 -1.64 32.81
C LYS A 607 -4.02 -0.56 32.75
N TYR A 608 -4.23 0.00 31.56
CA TYR A 608 -5.30 0.95 31.31
C TYR A 608 -6.65 0.22 31.15
N PRO A 609 -7.76 0.86 31.57
CA PRO A 609 -9.09 0.25 31.49
C PRO A 609 -9.47 -0.06 30.03
N ILE A 610 -10.19 -1.17 29.84
CA ILE A 610 -10.72 -1.56 28.53
C ILE A 610 -11.97 -0.73 28.21
N CYS A 611 -12.14 -0.38 26.94
CA CYS A 611 -13.42 0.04 26.41
C CYS A 611 -13.90 -0.97 25.35
N TYR A 612 -15.05 -1.59 25.59
CA TYR A 612 -15.67 -2.53 24.64
C TYR A 612 -16.63 -1.80 23.72
N LYS A 613 -16.64 -2.14 22.43
CA LYS A 613 -17.69 -1.76 21.48
C LYS A 613 -18.03 -2.93 20.56
N ASP A 614 -19.32 -3.15 20.35
CA ASP A 614 -19.80 -4.20 19.46
C ASP A 614 -20.21 -3.59 18.11
N ILE A 615 -19.87 -4.28 17.03
CA ILE A 615 -20.31 -3.97 15.66
C ILE A 615 -21.11 -5.14 15.12
N SER A 616 -22.41 -4.92 14.90
CA SER A 616 -23.33 -5.87 14.28
C SER A 616 -23.64 -5.45 12.86
N PHE A 617 -23.67 -6.40 11.92
CA PHE A 617 -24.01 -6.13 10.53
C PHE A 617 -24.48 -7.35 9.76
N TRP A 618 -25.26 -7.10 8.71
CA TRP A 618 -25.58 -8.10 7.69
C TRP A 618 -24.37 -8.31 6.78
N LYS A 619 -23.87 -9.55 6.73
CA LYS A 619 -22.75 -9.99 5.91
C LYS A 619 -23.06 -9.80 4.41
N SER A 620 -22.07 -9.35 3.64
CA SER A 620 -22.12 -9.32 2.18
C SER A 620 -21.49 -10.60 1.60
N GLU A 621 -21.84 -10.97 0.37
CA GLU A 621 -21.28 -12.18 -0.27
C GLU A 621 -19.74 -12.19 -0.34
N ASN A 622 -19.12 -11.01 -0.50
CA ASN A 622 -17.66 -10.87 -0.65
C ASN A 622 -16.97 -10.48 0.66
N PHE A 623 -17.65 -10.59 1.80
CA PHE A 623 -17.06 -10.23 3.09
C PHE A 623 -15.98 -11.24 3.49
N HIS A 624 -14.77 -10.75 3.73
CA HIS A 624 -13.70 -11.45 4.42
C HIS A 624 -13.33 -10.73 5.72
N GLU A 625 -13.00 -11.49 6.77
CA GLU A 625 -12.68 -10.93 8.09
C GLU A 625 -11.43 -10.04 8.05
N ASN A 626 -10.38 -10.45 7.33
CA ASN A 626 -9.16 -9.64 7.17
C ASN A 626 -9.43 -8.26 6.54
N ASP A 627 -10.49 -8.10 5.74
CA ASP A 627 -10.87 -6.78 5.24
C ASP A 627 -11.45 -5.89 6.36
N LEU A 628 -12.18 -6.48 7.32
CA LEU A 628 -12.60 -5.78 8.54
C LEU A 628 -11.42 -5.45 9.44
N CYS A 629 -10.47 -6.38 9.61
CA CYS A 629 -9.22 -6.13 10.35
C CYS A 629 -8.45 -4.94 9.78
N ASP A 630 -8.31 -4.86 8.45
CA ASP A 630 -7.61 -3.73 7.82
C ASP A 630 -8.35 -2.40 8.04
N VAL A 631 -9.68 -2.36 7.90
CA VAL A 631 -10.49 -1.16 8.23
C VAL A 631 -10.23 -0.71 9.65
N ILE A 632 -10.23 -1.65 10.60
CA ILE A 632 -10.02 -1.36 12.02
C ILE A 632 -8.60 -0.83 12.24
N ARG A 633 -7.58 -1.46 11.64
CA ARG A 633 -6.18 -1.02 11.73
C ARG A 633 -5.94 0.35 11.09
N GLU A 634 -6.61 0.65 9.98
CA GLU A 634 -6.54 1.96 9.32
C GLU A 634 -7.12 3.10 10.18
N VAL A 635 -8.15 2.82 10.98
CA VAL A 635 -8.82 3.85 11.81
C VAL A 635 -8.19 3.95 13.18
N ALA A 636 -8.05 2.81 13.86
CA ALA A 636 -7.70 2.74 15.27
C ALA A 636 -6.24 2.31 15.49
N SER A 637 -5.52 1.87 14.45
CA SER A 637 -4.12 1.43 14.54
C SER A 637 -3.92 0.46 15.71
N ASP A 638 -3.00 0.76 16.61
CA ASP A 638 -2.63 -0.11 17.74
C ASP A 638 -3.57 -0.01 18.95
N LEU A 639 -4.67 0.76 18.85
CA LEU A 639 -5.62 0.96 19.95
C LEU A 639 -6.60 -0.21 20.15
N VAL A 640 -6.79 -1.06 19.14
CA VAL A 640 -7.60 -2.29 19.27
C VAL A 640 -6.67 -3.43 19.64
N GLU A 641 -6.95 -4.07 20.78
CA GLU A 641 -6.20 -5.21 21.32
C GLU A 641 -6.58 -6.52 20.64
N ASP A 642 -7.88 -6.73 20.47
CA ASP A 642 -8.41 -7.90 19.80
C ASP A 642 -9.81 -7.62 19.24
N ILE A 643 -10.23 -8.48 18.32
CA ILE A 643 -11.61 -8.58 17.88
C ILE A 643 -12.10 -10.01 18.06
N MET A 644 -13.39 -10.18 18.37
CA MET A 644 -13.97 -11.50 18.59
C MET A 644 -15.35 -11.58 17.94
N LEU A 645 -15.60 -12.60 17.13
CA LEU A 645 -16.94 -12.94 16.67
C LEU A 645 -17.77 -13.45 17.86
N THR A 646 -18.75 -12.66 18.28
CA THR A 646 -19.58 -12.95 19.46
C THR A 646 -20.92 -13.60 19.13
N ASP A 647 -21.46 -13.34 17.93
CA ASP A 647 -22.74 -13.90 17.50
C ASP A 647 -22.80 -14.06 15.98
N THR A 648 -23.53 -15.09 15.53
CA THR A 648 -23.88 -15.32 14.12
C THR A 648 -25.35 -15.71 14.04
N PHE A 649 -26.12 -14.96 13.24
CA PHE A 649 -27.56 -15.15 13.12
C PHE A 649 -27.99 -15.16 11.65
N THR A 650 -28.79 -16.14 11.22
CA THR A 650 -29.37 -16.15 9.87
C THR A 650 -30.86 -15.82 9.93
N HIS A 651 -31.27 -14.77 9.23
CA HIS A 651 -32.66 -14.32 9.23
C HIS A 651 -33.55 -15.30 8.45
N PRO A 652 -34.58 -15.89 9.09
CA PRO A 652 -35.32 -17.03 8.52
C PRO A 652 -36.05 -16.70 7.22
N GLN A 653 -36.55 -15.47 7.06
CA GLN A 653 -37.33 -15.07 5.87
C GLN A 653 -36.47 -14.54 4.71
N THR A 654 -35.29 -13.98 5.00
CA THR A 654 -34.48 -13.31 3.98
C THR A 654 -33.22 -14.10 3.64
N GLY A 655 -32.90 -15.14 4.42
CA GLY A 655 -31.67 -15.92 4.30
C GLY A 655 -30.40 -15.15 4.64
N LYS A 656 -30.48 -13.88 5.03
CA LYS A 656 -29.31 -13.04 5.30
C LYS A 656 -28.64 -13.43 6.61
N THR A 657 -27.31 -13.55 6.59
CA THR A 657 -26.50 -13.79 7.78
C THR A 657 -26.06 -12.45 8.39
N SER A 658 -26.25 -12.29 9.69
CA SER A 658 -25.74 -11.22 10.53
C SER A 658 -24.55 -11.75 11.33
N LEU A 659 -23.50 -10.94 11.45
CA LEU A 659 -22.35 -11.19 12.31
C LEU A 659 -22.27 -10.06 13.35
N CYS A 660 -21.85 -10.40 14.57
CA CYS A 660 -21.57 -9.43 15.63
C CYS A 660 -20.13 -9.61 16.13
N TYR A 661 -19.29 -8.61 15.91
CA TYR A 661 -17.92 -8.59 16.44
C TYR A 661 -17.83 -7.67 17.64
N ARG A 662 -17.11 -8.11 18.68
CA ARG A 662 -16.69 -7.25 19.79
C ARG A 662 -15.28 -6.77 19.54
N LEU A 663 -15.08 -5.47 19.61
CA LEU A 663 -13.77 -4.81 19.51
C LEU A 663 -13.31 -4.39 20.90
N ASN A 664 -12.11 -4.82 21.27
CA ASN A 664 -11.52 -4.53 22.57
C ASN A 664 -10.53 -3.37 22.44
N TYR A 665 -10.95 -2.15 22.81
CA TYR A 665 -10.07 -0.98 22.76
C TYR A 665 -9.25 -0.88 24.04
N ARG A 666 -7.92 -0.94 23.89
CA ARG A 666 -6.96 -0.68 24.94
C ARG A 666 -5.65 -0.19 24.34
N SER A 667 -5.27 1.04 24.70
CA SER A 667 -3.93 1.55 24.45
C SER A 667 -2.94 0.92 25.43
N MET A 668 -1.76 0.59 24.92
CA MET A 668 -0.62 0.18 25.75
C MET A 668 0.09 1.38 26.38
N GLU A 669 -0.35 2.62 26.17
CA GLU A 669 0.44 3.80 26.59
C GLU A 669 -0.35 4.74 27.50
N ARG A 670 -1.68 4.80 27.37
CA ARG A 670 -2.54 5.69 28.17
C ARG A 670 -3.96 5.16 28.33
N SER A 671 -4.73 5.79 29.23
CA SER A 671 -6.18 5.59 29.28
C SER A 671 -6.85 6.16 28.03
N LEU A 672 -7.86 5.44 27.54
CA LEU A 672 -8.73 5.89 26.45
C LEU A 672 -10.03 6.45 27.05
N THR A 673 -10.51 7.57 26.49
CA THR A 673 -11.82 8.11 26.88
C THR A 673 -12.93 7.43 26.09
N ASN A 674 -14.14 7.35 26.66
CA ASN A 674 -15.30 6.82 25.92
C ASN A 674 -15.62 7.65 24.67
N GLU A 675 -15.45 8.98 24.75
CA GLU A 675 -15.69 9.91 23.63
C GLU A 675 -14.75 9.63 22.46
N GLU A 676 -13.45 9.45 22.74
CA GLU A 676 -12.45 9.07 21.75
C GLU A 676 -12.78 7.72 21.11
N VAL A 677 -13.06 6.70 21.93
CA VAL A 677 -13.36 5.35 21.43
C VAL A 677 -14.65 5.33 20.62
N ASN A 678 -15.70 6.04 21.06
CA ASN A 678 -16.95 6.15 20.30
C ASN A 678 -16.70 6.80 18.93
N SER A 679 -15.90 7.88 18.89
CA SER A 679 -15.58 8.58 17.64
C SER A 679 -14.85 7.65 16.66
N LEU A 680 -13.86 6.88 17.13
CA LEU A 680 -13.16 5.89 16.31
C LEU A 680 -14.09 4.76 15.85
N HIS A 681 -14.92 4.26 16.76
CA HIS A 681 -15.84 3.16 16.46
C HIS A 681 -16.91 3.56 15.43
N GLU A 682 -17.42 4.79 15.49
CA GLU A 682 -18.33 5.32 14.47
C GLU A 682 -17.66 5.41 13.10
N ILE A 683 -16.39 5.82 13.04
CA ILE A 683 -15.62 5.84 11.79
C ILE A 683 -15.43 4.41 11.27
N ILE A 684 -15.11 3.44 12.14
CA ILE A 684 -15.02 2.03 11.78
C ILE A 684 -16.34 1.51 11.22
N GLN A 685 -17.47 1.77 11.88
CA GLN A 685 -18.79 1.34 11.41
C GLN A 685 -19.10 1.95 10.04
N LYS A 686 -18.90 3.25 9.86
CA LYS A 686 -19.12 3.96 8.60
C LYS A 686 -18.23 3.39 7.50
N ARG A 687 -16.93 3.19 7.77
CA ARG A 687 -15.97 2.61 6.82
C ARG A 687 -16.27 1.16 6.51
N ALA A 688 -16.51 0.30 7.49
CA ALA A 688 -16.80 -1.11 7.28
C ALA A 688 -18.07 -1.28 6.44
N ALA A 689 -19.16 -0.57 6.78
CA ALA A 689 -20.42 -0.57 6.04
C ALA A 689 -20.20 -0.28 4.55
N SER A 690 -19.38 0.73 4.30
CA SER A 690 -19.12 1.15 2.95
C SER A 690 -18.08 0.23 2.28
N GLN A 691 -16.95 -0.14 2.93
CA GLN A 691 -15.74 -0.85 2.39
C GLN A 691 -16.10 -2.27 2.04
N LEU A 692 -16.86 -2.90 2.91
CA LEU A 692 -17.12 -4.32 2.84
C LEU A 692 -18.50 -4.60 2.25
N GLY A 693 -19.25 -3.54 1.91
CA GLY A 693 -20.62 -3.64 1.43
C GLY A 693 -21.58 -4.27 2.44
N ILE A 694 -21.23 -4.23 3.72
CA ILE A 694 -22.04 -4.74 4.83
C ILE A 694 -23.08 -3.69 5.25
N LYS A 695 -24.18 -4.13 5.86
CA LYS A 695 -25.20 -3.22 6.39
C LYS A 695 -25.21 -3.30 7.92
N ILE A 696 -24.77 -2.23 8.59
CA ILE A 696 -24.79 -2.14 10.06
C ILE A 696 -26.22 -2.37 10.59
N ARG A 697 -26.33 -3.08 11.71
CA ARG A 697 -27.56 -3.49 12.37
C ARG A 697 -27.66 -2.91 13.77
#